data_AF-A0A087E9I2-F1
#
_entry.id   AF-A0A087E9I2-F1
#
_cell.length_a   1.000
_cell.length_b   1.000
_cell.length_c   1.000
_cell.angle_alpha   90.00
_cell.angle_beta   90.00
_cell.angle_gamma   90.00
#
_symmetry.space_group_name_H-M   'P 1'
#
loop_
_entity.id
_entity.type
_entity.pdbx_description
1 polymer ?
#
loop_
_entity_poly.entity_id
_entity_poly.type
_entity_poly.pdbx_seq_one_letter_code
_entity_poly.pdbx_strand_id
1 'polypeptide(L)'
;MKRRYLTALASGLALSVLFGSAALTASAAQDSAQQTSDVNISDAQATAETRALFANLRDTPTEHIRFGQQHATDEAIGADATQGDVFDMTGKYPAVFGFDAGLALRGDEKPGSGSDQSANATALANAIQDADSKGAIVTLSAHWYNPTTGGSFNDTTETVANILPGGSHSATFNAMLDGIAQTALQAKRSDGTLIPIIFRPLHENNGSWFWWGATHATAAEYKELYRYIVNYLRDIKGVHNLLYAYSPGGKFNGDSTDYLATYPGDQWVDVLGYDDYADDIPPWINAVVTDMTMVGNEAKSRGKIAAFTEFGRKNIPQSGKDYGNYDFYDALCKALIQSVPNIAYMMTWANFGGSGTSFQSYTPWKGSDGGSEFVAFANSDDSLMASPENVDYSATTSAVSRTGSARIVTPVTGSRITSTPLQIRVKVDDVQISSINMDTASVSIIHEGTTVASVPMTYSCNGYFNGTINLADYGIALDQTSLTLTPQFATLDGTAISPLIGESGSITVKLGDKPQDDANVIDTFDTYDSDEDLRNTYSPNNTTRANISLTNAPGKGEGQALQLNYDFPSYPGYNGFARAFSPQRDWSAYSAMSMVLQADGSNHKFVVQINAGGVTFEAYPSLQNTDSQELTLNFGDADGNGSDFSSASWDTANAGRKLNQQLLSNVGSFALYVNDNGAELPRSGALIIDSVSLTGERDPYSAEGTPTPTPSEDAEPINIDDFTSYTDTEELRSAWSNRSHTDVLSLAEGPSENEKSMRFSYDFSGGGWLDVARYLANDETLSNWSDQRTLSLDVQGDGSGNALSLQLGTSTGTYFQHDIKLDFTGWRHFDIALLDNAELTQTWPDNSNKGTPMTASDLVSMKEIVFASNQWNPETDDITFAVSNLKVSPNSGNAEDDSVAQGTLNQANANTDTGNASDVSITTEHEGKIAVAHEESDETQSADVTNLPASSCPIANTEISGDNGGQPQTTAKGKKQSTELAKTGSSIAGIAALALICAAVSVITVSARRLHMSDE
;
A
#
# COMPACT_ATOMS: atom_id res chain seq x y z
N MET A 1 -35.23 30.30 -25.68
CA MET A 1 -35.82 31.61 -26.05
C MET A 1 -36.63 32.16 -24.87
N LYS A 2 -36.24 33.36 -24.36
CA LYS A 2 -37.03 34.49 -23.78
C LYS A 2 -38.20 34.17 -22.81
N ARG A 3 -38.46 34.86 -21.68
CA ARG A 3 -38.10 36.18 -21.07
C ARG A 3 -38.71 36.18 -19.63
N ARG A 4 -38.01 36.60 -18.56
CA ARG A 4 -37.88 37.96 -17.95
C ARG A 4 -39.18 38.67 -17.51
N TYR A 5 -39.20 39.14 -16.25
CA TYR A 5 -39.75 40.44 -15.82
C TYR A 5 -38.91 41.09 -14.70
N LEU A 6 -38.49 42.35 -14.94
CA LEU A 6 -38.20 43.41 -13.96
C LEU A 6 -39.51 44.21 -13.72
N THR A 7 -39.76 45.05 -12.70
CA THR A 7 -39.05 46.30 -12.31
C THR A 7 -39.75 46.98 -11.10
N ALA A 8 -38.98 47.63 -10.18
CA ALA A 8 -39.07 49.01 -9.60
C ALA A 8 -40.43 49.70 -9.24
N LEU A 9 -40.63 50.66 -8.30
CA LEU A 9 -39.80 51.53 -7.42
C LEU A 9 -40.69 52.27 -6.35
N ALA A 10 -40.11 52.58 -5.18
CA ALA A 10 -40.09 53.83 -4.36
C ALA A 10 -41.32 54.54 -3.73
N SER A 11 -41.11 54.96 -2.46
CA SER A 11 -41.58 56.21 -1.82
C SER A 11 -40.74 56.51 -0.56
N GLY A 12 -40.41 57.78 -0.26
CA GLY A 12 -39.60 58.22 0.90
C GLY A 12 -40.04 59.56 1.51
N LEU A 13 -39.37 60.00 2.60
CA LEU A 13 -39.02 61.38 3.11
C LEU A 13 -38.78 61.34 4.65
N ALA A 14 -37.63 61.73 5.24
CA ALA A 14 -37.06 63.09 5.58
C ALA A 14 -37.46 63.59 7.00
N LEU A 15 -36.71 64.35 7.85
CA LEU A 15 -35.32 64.87 8.00
C LEU A 15 -35.26 65.67 9.35
N SER A 16 -34.08 65.80 10.02
CA SER A 16 -33.50 67.00 10.72
C SER A 16 -32.73 66.68 12.04
N VAL A 17 -31.66 67.36 12.55
CA VAL A 17 -30.57 68.27 12.08
C VAL A 17 -29.57 68.55 13.27
N LEU A 18 -28.25 68.58 13.00
CA LEU A 18 -27.07 69.31 13.58
C LEU A 18 -26.69 69.33 15.10
N PHE A 19 -25.38 69.13 15.42
CA PHE A 19 -24.37 70.17 15.83
C PHE A 19 -22.97 69.60 16.19
N GLY A 20 -21.89 70.28 15.75
CA GLY A 20 -20.78 70.76 16.61
C GLY A 20 -19.49 69.93 16.82
N SER A 21 -18.35 70.48 16.38
CA SER A 21 -16.97 69.96 16.47
C SER A 21 -16.15 70.51 17.67
N ALA A 22 -15.18 69.74 18.21
CA ALA A 22 -13.74 70.07 18.37
C ALA A 22 -12.99 69.42 19.58
N ALA A 23 -12.05 68.50 19.25
CA ALA A 23 -10.66 68.30 19.70
C ALA A 23 -10.23 68.06 21.18
N LEU A 24 -9.58 66.91 21.47
CA LEU A 24 -8.09 66.75 21.62
C LEU A 24 -7.68 65.34 22.14
N THR A 25 -6.80 64.69 21.34
CA THR A 25 -5.70 63.73 21.65
C THR A 25 -5.90 62.53 22.60
N ALA A 26 -5.76 61.32 22.04
CA ALA A 26 -5.15 60.17 22.71
C ALA A 26 -4.33 59.35 21.68
N SER A 27 -3.19 58.85 22.15
CA SER A 27 -2.07 58.28 21.40
C SER A 27 -2.39 57.06 20.55
N ALA A 28 -1.73 56.97 19.39
CA ALA A 28 -1.58 55.74 18.63
C ALA A 28 -0.86 54.67 19.45
N ALA A 29 -1.51 53.53 19.64
CA ALA A 29 -0.84 52.23 19.70
C ALA A 29 -1.16 51.55 18.37
N GLN A 30 -0.13 51.33 17.55
CA GLN A 30 -0.20 50.40 16.44
C GLN A 30 -0.44 49.02 17.04
N ASP A 31 -1.63 48.49 16.85
CA ASP A 31 -1.85 47.05 16.91
C ASP A 31 -1.95 46.58 15.47
N SER A 32 -0.83 46.07 14.94
CA SER A 32 -0.79 45.41 13.65
C SER A 32 -1.52 44.08 13.81
N ALA A 33 -2.82 44.06 13.47
CA ALA A 33 -3.55 42.81 13.29
C ALA A 33 -2.89 42.05 12.13
N GLN A 34 -2.00 41.12 12.48
CA GLN A 34 -1.42 40.13 11.59
C GLN A 34 -2.58 39.29 11.05
N GLN A 35 -2.89 39.42 9.76
CA GLN A 35 -3.90 38.58 9.09
C GLN A 35 -3.40 37.13 9.14
N THR A 36 -3.89 36.33 10.08
CA THR A 36 -3.74 34.89 10.08
C THR A 36 -4.60 34.32 8.94
N SER A 37 -3.97 33.70 7.93
CA SER A 37 -4.70 32.92 6.93
C SER A 37 -4.85 31.49 7.45
N ASP A 38 -6.09 31.07 7.68
CA ASP A 38 -6.36 29.70 8.11
C ASP A 38 -6.09 28.72 6.94
N VAL A 39 -5.50 27.56 7.25
CA VAL A 39 -5.16 26.51 6.26
C VAL A 39 -5.96 25.24 6.53
N ASN A 40 -6.61 24.72 5.48
CA ASN A 40 -7.37 23.47 5.54
C ASN A 40 -6.42 22.29 5.26
N ILE A 41 -5.50 22.05 6.20
CA ILE A 41 -4.40 21.08 6.09
C ILE A 41 -4.77 19.73 6.71
N SER A 42 -4.23 18.63 6.18
CA SER A 42 -4.41 17.20 6.56
C SER A 42 -4.02 16.89 8.02
N ASP A 43 -3.05 17.63 8.54
CA ASP A 43 -2.55 17.54 9.90
C ASP A 43 -2.76 18.88 10.62
N ALA A 44 -3.74 18.91 11.52
CA ALA A 44 -4.02 20.10 12.32
C ALA A 44 -2.88 20.46 13.30
N GLN A 45 -1.97 19.52 13.56
CA GLN A 45 -0.76 19.71 14.38
C GLN A 45 0.51 19.92 13.53
N ALA A 46 0.37 20.06 12.21
CA ALA A 46 1.51 20.28 11.32
C ALA A 46 2.38 21.43 11.82
N THR A 47 3.70 21.34 11.64
CA THR A 47 4.63 22.41 12.05
C THR A 47 4.28 23.76 11.43
N ALA A 48 4.75 24.86 12.02
CA ALA A 48 4.49 26.20 11.47
C ALA A 48 5.01 26.30 10.02
N GLU A 49 6.15 25.68 9.76
CA GLU A 49 6.80 25.65 8.46
C GLU A 49 5.99 24.87 7.42
N THR A 50 5.41 23.74 7.81
CA THR A 50 4.56 22.94 6.91
C THR A 50 3.27 23.67 6.58
N ARG A 51 2.65 24.35 7.56
CA ARG A 51 1.49 25.21 7.29
C ARG A 51 1.85 26.43 6.44
N ALA A 52 3.05 26.99 6.60
CA ALA A 52 3.54 28.08 5.76
C ALA A 52 3.76 27.62 4.31
N LEU A 53 4.37 26.44 4.10
CA LEU A 53 4.50 25.84 2.77
C LEU A 53 3.13 25.60 2.14
N PHE A 54 2.18 25.03 2.88
CA PHE A 54 0.82 24.82 2.40
C PHE A 54 0.19 26.12 1.88
N ALA A 55 0.26 27.19 2.68
CA ALA A 55 -0.29 28.49 2.28
C ALA A 55 0.44 29.07 1.06
N ASN A 56 1.78 28.96 1.01
CA ASN A 56 2.59 29.43 -0.11
C ASN A 56 2.22 28.73 -1.43
N LEU A 57 1.93 27.42 -1.39
CA LEU A 57 1.51 26.64 -2.55
C LEU A 57 0.06 26.93 -2.93
N ARG A 58 -0.87 26.97 -1.97
CA ARG A 58 -2.30 27.24 -2.22
C ARG A 58 -2.51 28.65 -2.78
N ASP A 59 -1.82 29.63 -2.22
CA ASP A 59 -1.98 31.06 -2.52
C ASP A 59 -0.96 31.54 -3.57
N THR A 60 -0.35 30.62 -4.33
CA THR A 60 0.57 30.94 -5.41
C THR A 60 -0.11 31.87 -6.44
N PRO A 61 0.52 32.98 -6.86
CA PRO A 61 -0.01 33.86 -7.89
C PRO A 61 -0.34 33.08 -9.17
N THR A 62 -1.43 33.44 -9.85
CA THR A 62 -1.90 32.70 -11.04
C THR A 62 -0.89 32.65 -12.17
N GLU A 63 0.04 33.61 -12.23
CA GLU A 63 1.13 33.66 -13.22
C GLU A 63 2.36 32.83 -12.84
N HIS A 64 2.47 32.35 -11.59
CA HIS A 64 3.64 31.64 -11.11
C HIS A 64 3.38 30.14 -11.04
N ILE A 65 4.36 29.35 -11.47
CA ILE A 65 4.37 27.90 -11.32
C ILE A 65 5.81 27.45 -11.06
N ARG A 66 5.99 26.45 -10.20
CA ARG A 66 7.31 25.87 -9.92
C ARG A 66 7.55 24.67 -10.83
N PHE A 67 8.71 24.60 -11.46
CA PHE A 67 9.13 23.42 -12.20
C PHE A 67 9.82 22.41 -11.28
N GLY A 68 9.43 21.15 -11.38
CA GLY A 68 9.99 20.05 -10.60
C GLY A 68 10.65 18.98 -11.46
N GLN A 69 11.62 18.28 -10.88
CA GLN A 69 12.23 17.10 -11.48
C GLN A 69 12.48 16.00 -10.42
N GLN A 70 12.05 14.77 -10.72
CA GLN A 70 12.42 13.57 -9.97
C GLN A 70 13.92 13.29 -10.13
N HIS A 71 14.62 12.88 -9.05
CA HIS A 71 16.06 12.61 -9.02
C HIS A 71 16.91 13.74 -9.62
N ALA A 72 16.58 14.98 -9.26
CA ALA A 72 17.14 16.19 -9.88
C ALA A 72 18.67 16.31 -9.80
N THR A 73 19.32 15.65 -8.84
CA THR A 73 20.75 15.84 -8.55
C THR A 73 21.55 14.55 -8.40
N ASP A 74 20.89 13.40 -8.37
CA ASP A 74 21.47 12.07 -8.15
C ASP A 74 21.34 11.14 -9.37
N GLU A 75 20.54 11.54 -10.37
CA GLU A 75 20.50 10.94 -11.71
C GLU A 75 20.73 11.99 -12.81
N ALA A 76 21.50 11.63 -13.84
CA ALA A 76 21.78 12.50 -14.98
C ALA A 76 22.24 11.71 -16.22
N ILE A 77 21.91 12.24 -17.40
CA ILE A 77 22.44 11.77 -18.70
C ILE A 77 23.84 12.32 -18.96
N GLY A 78 24.07 13.60 -18.63
CA GLY A 78 25.35 14.25 -18.81
C GLY A 78 26.44 13.65 -17.92
N ALA A 79 27.48 13.07 -18.51
CA ALA A 79 28.55 12.40 -17.76
C ALA A 79 29.28 13.32 -16.74
N ASP A 80 29.30 14.64 -17.00
CA ASP A 80 29.91 15.65 -16.14
C ASP A 80 28.88 16.41 -15.27
N ALA A 81 27.60 16.08 -15.37
CA ALA A 81 26.48 16.77 -14.71
C ALA A 81 26.34 16.36 -13.23
N THR A 82 27.39 16.57 -12.45
CA THR A 82 27.48 16.24 -11.01
C THR A 82 26.47 16.96 -10.10
N GLN A 83 25.73 17.92 -10.65
CA GLN A 83 24.69 18.70 -9.96
C GLN A 83 23.32 18.54 -10.63
N GLY A 84 23.18 17.55 -11.53
CA GLY A 84 21.99 17.32 -12.36
C GLY A 84 22.04 17.98 -13.73
N ASP A 85 21.32 17.39 -14.69
CA ASP A 85 21.27 17.89 -16.08
C ASP A 85 20.68 19.31 -16.18
N VAL A 86 19.63 19.60 -15.41
CA VAL A 86 19.00 20.93 -15.40
C VAL A 86 19.96 22.01 -14.93
N PHE A 87 20.77 21.73 -13.90
CA PHE A 87 21.77 22.68 -13.43
C PHE A 87 22.90 22.86 -14.44
N ASP A 88 23.41 21.79 -15.04
CA ASP A 88 24.49 21.89 -16.05
C ASP A 88 24.06 22.65 -17.31
N MET A 89 22.77 22.60 -17.67
CA MET A 89 22.21 23.40 -18.77
C MET A 89 21.94 24.86 -18.40
N THR A 90 21.34 25.11 -17.23
CA THR A 90 20.72 26.42 -16.92
C THR A 90 21.48 27.24 -15.88
N GLY A 91 22.34 26.60 -15.08
CA GLY A 91 22.94 27.18 -13.87
C GLY A 91 21.95 27.36 -12.71
N LYS A 92 20.73 26.85 -12.82
CA LYS A 92 19.67 26.90 -11.80
C LYS A 92 19.18 25.49 -11.47
N TYR A 93 18.72 25.26 -10.24
CA TYR A 93 18.08 24.00 -9.85
C TYR A 93 16.55 24.06 -10.05
N PRO A 94 15.87 22.92 -10.30
CA PRO A 94 14.41 22.85 -10.26
C PRO A 94 13.85 23.38 -8.93
N ALA A 95 12.71 24.08 -8.94
CA ALA A 95 12.06 24.57 -7.72
C ALA A 95 11.48 23.45 -6.84
N VAL A 96 11.20 22.27 -7.42
CA VAL A 96 10.74 21.08 -6.69
C VAL A 96 11.66 19.90 -6.99
N PHE A 97 12.17 19.25 -5.94
CA PHE A 97 12.98 18.03 -6.03
C PHE A 97 12.12 16.84 -5.65
N GLY A 98 12.01 15.87 -6.57
CA GLY A 98 11.32 14.62 -6.34
C GLY A 98 12.28 13.48 -5.98
N PHE A 99 11.89 12.62 -5.05
CA PHE A 99 12.53 11.33 -4.75
C PHE A 99 11.47 10.25 -4.55
N ASP A 100 11.84 8.97 -4.64
CA ASP A 100 10.94 7.87 -4.28
C ASP A 100 11.32 7.24 -2.94
N ALA A 101 10.47 7.40 -1.93
CA ALA A 101 10.71 6.84 -0.61
C ALA A 101 10.51 5.31 -0.58
N GLY A 102 9.65 4.75 -1.43
CA GLY A 102 9.37 3.32 -1.48
C GLY A 102 10.59 2.52 -1.90
N LEU A 103 11.28 2.97 -2.95
CA LEU A 103 12.47 2.32 -3.49
C LEU A 103 13.75 2.75 -2.78
N ALA A 104 13.91 4.03 -2.43
CA ALA A 104 15.10 4.49 -1.74
C ALA A 104 15.26 3.83 -0.35
N LEU A 105 14.19 3.62 0.40
CA LEU A 105 14.26 2.97 1.71
C LEU A 105 14.69 1.50 1.62
N ARG A 106 14.44 0.83 0.49
CA ARG A 106 14.94 -0.53 0.21
C ARG A 106 16.36 -0.56 -0.36
N GLY A 107 16.89 0.59 -0.74
CA GLY A 107 18.20 0.72 -1.39
C GLY A 107 18.20 0.36 -2.87
N ASP A 108 17.02 0.31 -3.50
CA ASP A 108 16.83 0.02 -4.93
C ASP A 108 16.93 1.29 -5.80
N GLU A 109 16.79 2.46 -5.18
CA GLU A 109 17.01 3.77 -5.81
C GLU A 109 17.85 4.69 -4.93
N LYS A 110 18.57 5.62 -5.57
CA LYS A 110 19.35 6.64 -4.86
C LYS A 110 18.41 7.57 -4.06
N PRO A 111 18.87 8.17 -2.96
CA PRO A 111 20.19 8.03 -2.35
C PRO A 111 20.34 6.74 -1.51
N GLY A 112 19.32 5.89 -1.46
CA GLY A 112 19.38 4.60 -0.78
C GLY A 112 20.40 3.66 -1.42
N SER A 113 20.96 2.77 -0.60
CA SER A 113 21.82 1.69 -1.08
C SER A 113 21.89 0.55 -0.07
N GLY A 114 21.80 -0.69 -0.55
CA GLY A 114 21.81 -1.86 0.32
C GLY A 114 20.54 -1.98 1.17
N SER A 115 20.49 -3.01 2.02
CA SER A 115 19.25 -3.45 2.68
C SER A 115 18.95 -2.79 4.02
N ASP A 116 19.80 -1.89 4.53
CA ASP A 116 19.58 -1.22 5.82
C ASP A 116 18.62 -0.03 5.65
N GLN A 117 17.35 -0.26 5.98
CA GLN A 117 16.29 0.75 5.87
C GLN A 117 16.59 2.01 6.70
N SER A 118 17.21 1.88 7.87
CA SER A 118 17.47 3.03 8.74
C SER A 118 18.62 3.89 8.22
N ALA A 119 19.66 3.26 7.67
CA ALA A 119 20.73 3.95 6.95
C ALA A 119 20.18 4.65 5.70
N ASN A 120 19.30 3.99 4.94
CA ASN A 120 18.65 4.56 3.76
C ASN A 120 17.74 5.75 4.12
N ALA A 121 16.98 5.66 5.21
CA ALA A 121 16.18 6.78 5.72
C ALA A 121 17.05 7.99 6.07
N THR A 122 18.23 7.76 6.65
CA THR A 122 19.22 8.81 6.95
C THR A 122 19.76 9.44 5.66
N ALA A 123 20.09 8.61 4.65
CA ALA A 123 20.56 9.09 3.35
C ALA A 123 19.51 9.94 2.63
N LEU A 124 18.25 9.50 2.65
CA LEU A 124 17.13 10.24 2.08
C LEU A 124 16.90 11.56 2.84
N ALA A 125 16.91 11.55 4.17
CA ALA A 125 16.82 12.78 4.97
C ALA A 125 17.93 13.79 4.66
N ASN A 126 19.16 13.33 4.39
CA ASN A 126 20.26 14.20 3.99
C ASN A 126 20.05 14.81 2.58
N ALA A 127 19.50 14.04 1.64
CA ALA A 127 19.14 14.57 0.31
C ALA A 127 18.04 15.64 0.40
N ILE A 128 17.09 15.47 1.33
CA ILE A 128 16.04 16.47 1.62
C ILE A 128 16.65 17.76 2.19
N GLN A 129 17.61 17.65 3.12
CA GLN A 129 18.33 18.80 3.66
C GLN A 129 19.13 19.54 2.58
N ASP A 130 19.76 18.79 1.68
CA ASP A 130 20.50 19.35 0.56
C ASP A 130 19.58 20.11 -0.42
N ALA A 131 18.42 19.55 -0.75
CA ALA A 131 17.40 20.20 -1.58
C ALA A 131 16.89 21.52 -0.95
N ASP A 132 16.51 21.50 0.33
CA ASP A 132 16.08 22.69 1.08
C ASP A 132 17.16 23.77 1.08
N SER A 133 18.44 23.39 1.27
CA SER A 133 19.57 24.32 1.24
C SER A 133 19.79 25.01 -0.12
N LYS A 134 19.32 24.37 -1.20
CA LYS A 134 19.34 24.91 -2.57
C LYS A 134 18.11 25.75 -2.89
N GLY A 135 17.16 25.88 -1.97
CA GLY A 135 15.90 26.59 -2.18
C GLY A 135 14.86 25.76 -2.93
N ALA A 136 14.95 24.43 -2.90
CA ALA A 136 13.98 23.55 -3.53
C ALA A 136 12.99 22.98 -2.50
N ILE A 137 11.72 22.90 -2.89
CA ILE A 137 10.68 22.18 -2.15
C ILE A 137 10.84 20.69 -2.43
N VAL A 138 10.62 19.83 -1.43
CA VAL A 138 10.74 18.38 -1.60
C VAL A 138 9.38 17.73 -1.77
N THR A 139 9.29 16.80 -2.71
CA THR A 139 8.21 15.83 -2.83
C THR A 139 8.74 14.40 -2.82
N LEU A 140 8.04 13.49 -2.16
CA LEU A 140 8.36 12.07 -2.06
C LEU A 140 7.20 11.24 -2.64
N SER A 141 7.45 10.51 -3.73
CA SER A 141 6.58 9.41 -4.18
C SER A 141 6.89 8.14 -3.38
N ALA A 142 6.10 7.08 -3.59
CA ALA A 142 6.41 5.78 -3.02
C ALA A 142 5.98 4.62 -3.92
N HIS A 143 6.96 4.04 -4.62
CA HIS A 143 6.82 2.77 -5.32
C HIS A 143 7.14 1.62 -4.36
N TRP A 144 6.14 1.19 -3.60
CA TRP A 144 6.31 0.14 -2.60
C TRP A 144 6.29 -1.25 -3.19
N TYR A 145 7.19 -2.10 -2.69
CA TYR A 145 7.07 -3.54 -2.85
C TYR A 145 5.75 -4.05 -2.26
N ASN A 146 5.19 -5.09 -2.86
CA ASN A 146 3.97 -5.74 -2.39
C ASN A 146 4.23 -6.36 -1.00
N PRO A 147 3.54 -5.92 0.06
CA PRO A 147 3.84 -6.39 1.43
C PRO A 147 3.48 -7.85 1.68
N THR A 148 2.63 -8.46 0.86
CA THR A 148 2.26 -9.88 0.97
C THR A 148 3.31 -10.77 0.33
N THR A 149 3.71 -10.47 -0.90
CA THR A 149 4.59 -11.36 -1.68
C THR A 149 6.07 -11.00 -1.56
N GLY A 150 6.38 -9.77 -1.14
CA GLY A 150 7.72 -9.20 -1.21
C GLY A 150 8.20 -8.90 -2.64
N GLY A 151 7.31 -8.95 -3.64
CA GLY A 151 7.57 -8.54 -5.01
C GLY A 151 7.61 -7.01 -5.17
N SER A 152 8.05 -6.52 -6.33
CA SER A 152 8.13 -5.07 -6.58
C SER A 152 6.74 -4.41 -6.68
N PHE A 153 6.68 -3.10 -6.85
CA PHE A 153 5.43 -2.32 -6.95
C PHE A 153 4.48 -2.78 -8.06
N ASN A 154 5.01 -3.44 -9.10
CA ASN A 154 4.25 -4.02 -10.21
C ASN A 154 3.91 -5.51 -10.03
N ASP A 155 4.25 -6.11 -8.90
CA ASP A 155 3.64 -7.37 -8.47
C ASP A 155 2.24 -7.06 -7.95
N THR A 156 1.26 -7.22 -8.82
CA THR A 156 -0.13 -6.84 -8.58
C THR A 156 -0.94 -7.93 -7.87
N THR A 157 -0.30 -8.85 -7.15
CA THR A 157 -1.01 -9.79 -6.27
C THR A 157 -1.84 -9.03 -5.24
N GLU A 158 -3.11 -9.38 -5.07
CA GLU A 158 -4.02 -8.65 -4.16
C GLU A 158 -3.47 -8.65 -2.73
N THR A 159 -3.27 -7.45 -2.18
CA THR A 159 -2.63 -7.27 -0.86
C THR A 159 -3.38 -6.31 0.06
N VAL A 160 -4.21 -5.40 -0.48
CA VAL A 160 -4.78 -4.30 0.32
C VAL A 160 -5.56 -4.79 1.54
N ALA A 161 -6.47 -5.75 1.36
CA ALA A 161 -7.23 -6.34 2.47
C ALA A 161 -6.32 -6.94 3.58
N ASN A 162 -5.14 -7.47 3.21
CA ASN A 162 -4.18 -8.08 4.12
C ASN A 162 -3.33 -7.06 4.90
N ILE A 163 -3.22 -5.82 4.42
CA ILE A 163 -2.37 -4.79 5.04
C ILE A 163 -3.15 -3.68 5.77
N LEU A 164 -4.48 -3.62 5.58
CA LEU A 164 -5.37 -2.77 6.38
C LEU A 164 -5.29 -3.11 7.88
N PRO A 165 -5.74 -2.22 8.79
CA PRO A 165 -5.64 -2.43 10.23
C PRO A 165 -6.15 -3.81 10.71
N GLY A 166 -5.21 -4.62 11.19
CA GLY A 166 -5.44 -5.98 11.68
C GLY A 166 -5.54 -7.07 10.62
N GLY A 167 -5.19 -6.77 9.37
CA GLY A 167 -4.88 -7.77 8.35
C GLY A 167 -3.55 -8.48 8.64
N SER A 168 -3.36 -9.65 8.04
CA SER A 168 -2.23 -10.57 8.27
C SER A 168 -0.84 -9.97 7.99
N HIS A 169 -0.76 -8.96 7.13
CA HIS A 169 0.49 -8.30 6.70
C HIS A 169 0.55 -6.81 7.11
N SER A 170 -0.36 -6.37 7.99
CA SER A 170 -0.38 -4.98 8.47
C SER A 170 0.91 -4.58 9.19
N ALA A 171 1.54 -5.50 9.94
CA ALA A 171 2.83 -5.26 10.59
C ALA A 171 3.98 -5.05 9.57
N THR A 172 4.01 -5.85 8.50
CA THR A 172 4.97 -5.68 7.39
C THR A 172 4.84 -4.31 6.76
N PHE A 173 3.61 -3.87 6.48
CA PHE A 173 3.36 -2.55 5.92
C PHE A 173 3.74 -1.43 6.90
N ASN A 174 3.47 -1.58 8.21
CA ASN A 174 3.89 -0.63 9.23
C ASN A 174 5.40 -0.46 9.31
N ALA A 175 6.17 -1.54 9.17
CA ALA A 175 7.64 -1.46 9.10
C ALA A 175 8.12 -0.67 7.86
N MET A 176 7.38 -0.74 6.75
CA MET A 176 7.67 0.09 5.57
C MET A 176 7.37 1.58 5.84
N LEU A 177 6.26 1.89 6.53
CA LEU A 177 5.91 3.25 6.94
C LEU A 177 6.86 3.83 7.98
N ASP A 178 7.47 3.00 8.83
CA ASP A 178 8.44 3.43 9.83
C ASP A 178 9.68 4.07 9.21
N GLY A 179 10.16 3.58 8.06
CA GLY A 179 11.26 4.21 7.32
C GLY A 179 10.91 5.61 6.79
N ILE A 180 9.65 5.81 6.39
CA ILE A 180 9.13 7.12 5.94
C ILE A 180 9.05 8.08 7.13
N ALA A 181 8.53 7.62 8.25
CA ALA A 181 8.48 8.40 9.48
C ALA A 181 9.89 8.79 9.95
N GLN A 182 10.84 7.86 9.92
CA GLN A 182 12.23 8.15 10.25
C GLN A 182 12.82 9.23 9.33
N THR A 183 12.63 9.10 8.02
CA THR A 183 13.10 10.08 7.03
C THR A 183 12.55 11.47 7.35
N ALA A 184 11.24 11.60 7.55
CA ALA A 184 10.58 12.87 7.83
C ALA A 184 11.07 13.51 9.14
N LEU A 185 11.24 12.72 10.20
CA LEU A 185 11.70 13.19 11.52
C LEU A 185 13.20 13.53 11.56
N GLN A 186 14.00 13.01 10.62
CA GLN A 186 15.43 13.30 10.48
C GLN A 186 15.71 14.43 9.48
N ALA A 187 14.78 14.76 8.58
CA ALA A 187 14.89 15.88 7.66
C ALA A 187 14.76 17.22 8.42
N LYS A 188 15.88 17.70 8.95
CA LYS A 188 15.96 18.92 9.76
C LYS A 188 17.04 19.86 9.23
N ARG A 189 16.74 21.16 9.22
CA ARG A 189 17.75 22.21 9.08
C ARG A 189 18.74 22.16 10.23
N SER A 190 19.89 22.81 10.05
CA SER A 190 20.95 22.87 11.06
C SER A 190 20.54 23.45 12.43
N ASP A 191 19.44 24.23 12.48
CA ASP A 191 18.86 24.77 13.71
C ASP A 191 17.83 23.85 14.37
N GLY A 192 17.58 22.67 13.79
CA GLY A 192 16.62 21.68 14.27
C GLY A 192 15.21 21.81 13.68
N THR A 193 14.95 22.83 12.85
CA THR A 193 13.66 23.02 12.18
C THR A 193 13.37 21.85 11.24
N LEU A 194 12.22 21.20 11.40
CA LEU A 194 11.78 20.14 10.48
C LEU A 194 11.49 20.73 9.09
N ILE A 195 12.01 20.08 8.06
CA ILE A 195 11.81 20.49 6.67
C ILE A 195 10.43 19.96 6.20
N PRO A 196 9.53 20.82 5.70
CA PRO A 196 8.28 20.39 5.09
C PRO A 196 8.48 19.53 3.84
N ILE A 197 7.71 18.46 3.71
CA ILE A 197 7.80 17.49 2.60
C ILE A 197 6.39 17.24 2.05
N ILE A 198 6.24 17.20 0.73
CA ILE A 198 5.01 16.71 0.08
C ILE A 198 5.14 15.20 -0.10
N PHE A 199 4.37 14.39 0.62
CA PHE A 199 4.36 12.94 0.49
C PHE A 199 3.17 12.48 -0.37
N ARG A 200 3.44 11.69 -1.41
CA ARG A 200 2.47 11.27 -2.43
C ARG A 200 2.39 9.73 -2.48
N PRO A 201 1.62 9.11 -1.57
CA PRO A 201 1.44 7.67 -1.55
C PRO A 201 0.37 7.22 -2.55
N LEU A 202 0.49 5.96 -3.02
CA LEU A 202 -0.53 5.26 -3.81
C LEU A 202 -1.01 6.02 -5.06
N HIS A 203 -0.09 6.61 -5.83
CA HIS A 203 -0.39 7.37 -7.06
C HIS A 203 -0.85 6.47 -8.21
N GLU A 204 -1.48 7.05 -9.23
CA GLU A 204 -1.99 6.36 -10.42
C GLU A 204 -2.94 5.18 -10.16
N ASN A 205 -3.66 5.24 -9.06
CA ASN A 205 -4.46 4.15 -8.53
C ASN A 205 -5.70 3.78 -9.36
N ASN A 206 -6.08 4.60 -10.34
CA ASN A 206 -7.12 4.28 -11.30
C ASN A 206 -6.61 3.40 -12.47
N GLY A 207 -5.29 3.20 -12.58
CA GLY A 207 -4.67 2.18 -13.42
C GLY A 207 -4.63 0.80 -12.76
N SER A 208 -3.94 -0.14 -13.40
CA SER A 208 -3.87 -1.56 -12.98
C SER A 208 -2.45 -2.11 -12.89
N TRP A 209 -1.43 -1.26 -13.01
CA TRP A 209 -0.02 -1.66 -13.01
C TRP A 209 0.65 -1.65 -11.64
N PHE A 210 -0.04 -1.17 -10.60
CA PHE A 210 0.40 -1.23 -9.21
C PHE A 210 -0.57 -2.07 -8.39
N TRP A 211 -0.10 -2.72 -7.32
CA TRP A 211 -0.94 -3.55 -6.44
C TRP A 211 -2.04 -2.78 -5.69
N TRP A 212 -1.96 -1.44 -5.65
CA TRP A 212 -3.03 -0.57 -5.13
C TRP A 212 -3.96 -0.03 -6.23
N GLY A 213 -3.79 -0.49 -7.47
CA GLY A 213 -4.58 -0.09 -8.63
C GLY A 213 -6.02 -0.59 -8.59
N ALA A 214 -6.87 -0.03 -9.43
CA ALA A 214 -8.33 -0.19 -9.38
C ALA A 214 -8.83 -1.63 -9.64
N THR A 215 -8.00 -2.49 -10.21
CA THR A 215 -8.32 -3.93 -10.37
C THR A 215 -7.86 -4.81 -9.22
N HIS A 216 -7.11 -4.26 -8.26
CA HIS A 216 -6.48 -4.99 -7.14
C HIS A 216 -6.88 -4.42 -5.77
N ALA A 217 -7.62 -3.30 -5.78
CA ALA A 217 -8.18 -2.66 -4.60
C ALA A 217 -9.52 -2.01 -4.96
N THR A 218 -10.55 -2.32 -4.18
CA THR A 218 -11.83 -1.60 -4.30
C THR A 218 -11.65 -0.13 -3.92
N ALA A 219 -12.58 0.73 -4.36
CA ALA A 219 -12.51 2.15 -4.00
C ALA A 219 -12.57 2.39 -2.49
N ALA A 220 -13.28 1.53 -1.74
CA ALA A 220 -13.35 1.60 -0.28
C ALA A 220 -12.01 1.19 0.38
N GLU A 221 -11.39 0.12 -0.10
CA GLU A 221 -10.08 -0.34 0.37
C GLU A 221 -8.99 0.69 0.08
N TYR A 222 -8.95 1.26 -1.12
CA TYR A 222 -7.99 2.30 -1.47
C TYR A 222 -8.12 3.52 -0.55
N LYS A 223 -9.35 4.03 -0.36
CA LYS A 223 -9.61 5.17 0.52
C LYS A 223 -9.13 4.87 1.93
N GLU A 224 -9.45 3.68 2.45
CA GLU A 224 -9.03 3.30 3.79
C GLU A 224 -7.52 3.12 3.91
N LEU A 225 -6.86 2.53 2.91
CA LEU A 225 -5.41 2.38 2.92
C LEU A 225 -4.71 3.74 2.91
N TYR A 226 -5.19 4.69 2.09
CA TYR A 226 -4.65 6.06 2.09
C TYR A 226 -4.83 6.71 3.47
N ARG A 227 -6.04 6.63 4.04
CA ARG A 227 -6.34 7.16 5.39
C ARG A 227 -5.44 6.50 6.44
N TYR A 228 -5.21 5.19 6.33
CA TYR A 228 -4.37 4.42 7.23
C TYR A 228 -2.92 4.92 7.21
N ILE A 229 -2.35 5.13 6.02
CA ILE A 229 -0.99 5.68 5.86
C ILE A 229 -0.87 7.03 6.58
N VAL A 230 -1.80 7.94 6.32
CA VAL A 230 -1.82 9.27 6.96
C VAL A 230 -1.98 9.14 8.48
N ASN A 231 -2.95 8.35 8.95
CA ASN A 231 -3.20 8.15 10.37
C ASN A 231 -1.99 7.52 11.08
N TYR A 232 -1.32 6.55 10.46
CA TYR A 232 -0.14 5.93 11.03
C TYR A 232 1.02 6.93 11.15
N LEU A 233 1.36 7.64 10.08
CA LEU A 233 2.45 8.62 10.08
C LEU A 233 2.15 9.80 11.03
N ARG A 234 0.94 10.37 10.95
CA ARG A 234 0.53 11.54 11.74
C ARG A 234 0.26 11.21 13.20
N ASP A 235 -0.60 10.23 13.47
CA ASP A 235 -1.13 10.00 14.81
C ASP A 235 -0.28 9.02 15.62
N ILE A 236 0.30 7.99 14.97
CA ILE A 236 1.07 6.93 15.66
C ILE A 236 2.56 7.29 15.72
N LYS A 237 3.12 7.76 14.60
CA LYS A 237 4.55 8.11 14.51
C LYS A 237 4.83 9.58 14.82
N GLY A 238 3.80 10.41 15.00
CA GLY A 238 3.96 11.84 15.38
C GLY A 238 4.67 12.67 14.33
N VAL A 239 4.48 12.35 13.05
CA VAL A 239 5.09 13.07 11.94
C VAL A 239 4.22 14.27 11.57
N HIS A 240 4.76 15.47 11.80
CA HIS A 240 4.04 16.74 11.62
C HIS A 240 4.62 17.65 10.53
N ASN A 241 5.54 17.14 9.70
CA ASN A 241 6.15 17.88 8.60
C ASN A 241 5.79 17.38 7.20
N LEU A 242 4.70 16.64 7.06
CA LEU A 242 4.21 16.15 5.77
C LEU A 242 2.97 16.93 5.30
N LEU A 243 2.92 17.20 3.99
CA LEU A 243 1.70 17.47 3.23
C LEU A 243 1.37 16.23 2.41
N TYR A 244 0.11 15.81 2.31
CA TYR A 244 -0.26 14.58 1.61
C TYR A 244 -0.87 14.87 0.23
N ALA A 245 -0.32 14.25 -0.81
CA ALA A 245 -0.76 14.42 -2.19
C ALA A 245 -1.53 13.20 -2.71
N TYR A 246 -2.63 13.44 -3.42
CA TYR A 246 -3.45 12.42 -4.09
C TYR A 246 -3.42 12.67 -5.59
N SER A 247 -2.90 11.72 -6.37
CA SER A 247 -2.75 11.87 -7.82
C SER A 247 -3.15 10.60 -8.60
N PRO A 248 -4.44 10.44 -8.93
CA PRO A 248 -4.85 9.50 -9.96
C PRO A 248 -4.18 9.80 -11.31
N GLY A 249 -3.98 8.76 -12.12
CA GLY A 249 -3.48 8.85 -13.49
C GLY A 249 -4.53 9.46 -14.41
N GLY A 250 -4.10 10.22 -15.41
CA GLY A 250 -4.95 11.23 -16.03
C GLY A 250 -5.51 10.89 -17.40
N LYS A 251 -6.84 10.78 -17.50
CA LYS A 251 -7.72 11.12 -18.64
C LYS A 251 -9.18 11.15 -18.15
N PHE A 252 -9.63 12.29 -17.64
CA PHE A 252 -10.96 12.45 -17.02
C PHE A 252 -11.95 13.23 -17.89
N ASN A 253 -11.47 13.85 -18.97
CA ASN A 253 -12.25 14.72 -19.84
C ASN A 253 -12.99 15.83 -19.07
N GLY A 254 -12.36 16.34 -18.01
CA GLY A 254 -12.91 17.38 -17.13
C GLY A 254 -14.02 16.92 -16.18
N ASP A 255 -14.29 15.61 -16.04
CA ASP A 255 -15.26 15.08 -15.07
C ASP A 255 -14.60 14.71 -13.74
N SER A 256 -14.98 15.43 -12.68
CA SER A 256 -14.51 15.18 -11.32
C SER A 256 -15.02 13.87 -10.71
N THR A 257 -16.06 13.24 -11.25
CA THR A 257 -16.72 12.06 -10.66
C THR A 257 -15.74 10.89 -10.56
N ASP A 258 -15.02 10.58 -11.64
CA ASP A 258 -14.05 9.49 -11.66
C ASP A 258 -12.76 9.86 -10.93
N TYR A 259 -12.32 11.12 -11.04
CA TYR A 259 -11.19 11.63 -10.27
C TYR A 259 -11.42 11.47 -8.76
N LEU A 260 -12.65 11.74 -8.29
CA LEU A 260 -13.02 11.67 -6.88
C LEU A 260 -13.49 10.27 -6.43
N ALA A 261 -13.61 9.30 -7.34
CA ALA A 261 -14.13 7.97 -7.02
C ALA A 261 -13.33 7.28 -5.89
N THR A 262 -12.01 7.50 -5.88
CA THR A 262 -11.05 7.00 -4.89
C THR A 262 -10.52 8.09 -3.96
N TYR A 263 -11.09 9.30 -3.98
CA TYR A 263 -10.63 10.41 -3.14
C TYR A 263 -10.77 10.07 -1.65
N PRO A 264 -9.67 10.09 -0.86
CA PRO A 264 -9.69 9.74 0.56
C PRO A 264 -10.54 10.70 1.42
N GLY A 265 -10.74 11.94 0.96
CA GLY A 265 -11.50 12.97 1.67
C GLY A 265 -10.64 14.16 2.11
N ASP A 266 -11.30 15.30 2.34
CA ASP A 266 -10.64 16.59 2.62
C ASP A 266 -9.76 16.60 3.88
N GLN A 267 -9.94 15.63 4.79
CA GLN A 267 -9.16 15.51 6.03
C GLN A 267 -7.80 14.85 5.84
N TRP A 268 -7.57 14.17 4.72
CA TRP A 268 -6.35 13.38 4.48
C TRP A 268 -5.51 13.85 3.30
N VAL A 269 -6.03 14.75 2.46
CA VAL A 269 -5.33 15.22 1.25
C VAL A 269 -5.12 16.73 1.31
N ASP A 270 -3.88 17.18 1.10
CA ASP A 270 -3.50 18.59 0.99
C ASP A 270 -3.35 19.05 -0.47
N VAL A 271 -2.83 18.16 -1.32
CA VAL A 271 -2.51 18.43 -2.72
C VAL A 271 -3.35 17.51 -3.60
N LEU A 272 -4.17 18.10 -4.47
CA LEU A 272 -4.85 17.42 -5.56
C LEU A 272 -3.91 17.44 -6.77
N GLY A 273 -3.41 16.25 -7.10
CA GLY A 273 -2.49 15.98 -8.19
C GLY A 273 -3.17 15.32 -9.39
N TYR A 274 -2.38 15.14 -10.44
CA TYR A 274 -2.75 14.55 -11.74
C TYR A 274 -1.45 14.08 -12.40
N ASP A 275 -1.44 12.87 -12.94
CA ASP A 275 -0.25 12.26 -13.55
C ASP A 275 -0.56 11.86 -15.01
N ASP A 276 0.16 12.39 -16.01
CA ASP A 276 -0.07 12.00 -17.42
C ASP A 276 1.17 12.16 -18.32
N TYR A 277 1.31 11.27 -19.30
CA TYR A 277 2.46 11.18 -20.20
C TYR A 277 2.03 10.87 -21.63
N ALA A 278 2.59 11.57 -22.62
CA ALA A 278 2.24 11.36 -24.03
C ALA A 278 3.39 11.56 -25.03
N ASP A 279 3.17 11.03 -26.24
CA ASP A 279 4.03 11.25 -27.42
C ASP A 279 3.48 12.35 -28.35
N ASP A 280 2.15 12.42 -28.53
CA ASP A 280 1.48 13.40 -29.40
C ASP A 280 1.08 14.66 -28.62
N ILE A 281 2.00 15.62 -28.58
CA ILE A 281 1.99 16.72 -27.63
C ILE A 281 0.88 17.76 -27.85
N PRO A 282 0.64 18.32 -29.05
CA PRO A 282 -0.30 19.44 -29.16
C PRO A 282 -1.75 19.09 -28.77
N PRO A 283 -2.32 17.93 -29.17
CA PRO A 283 -3.62 17.50 -28.66
C PRO A 283 -3.59 17.17 -27.17
N TRP A 284 -2.50 16.58 -26.69
CA TRP A 284 -2.32 16.21 -25.29
C TRP A 284 -2.37 17.41 -24.34
N ILE A 285 -1.70 18.52 -24.68
CA ILE A 285 -1.74 19.75 -23.85
C ILE A 285 -3.19 20.21 -23.62
N ASN A 286 -4.07 20.15 -24.62
CA ASN A 286 -5.47 20.56 -24.47
C ASN A 286 -6.25 19.61 -23.53
N ALA A 287 -5.99 18.31 -23.60
CA ALA A 287 -6.61 17.32 -22.72
C ALA A 287 -6.16 17.50 -21.27
N VAL A 288 -4.85 17.62 -21.05
CA VAL A 288 -4.26 17.91 -19.73
C VAL A 288 -4.81 19.20 -19.15
N VAL A 289 -4.88 20.28 -19.93
CA VAL A 289 -5.42 21.57 -19.45
C VAL A 289 -6.88 21.44 -19.04
N THR A 290 -7.67 20.63 -19.76
CA THR A 290 -9.08 20.38 -19.43
C THR A 290 -9.19 19.68 -18.07
N ASP A 291 -8.42 18.60 -17.86
CA ASP A 291 -8.43 17.85 -16.61
C ASP A 291 -7.83 18.65 -15.46
N MET A 292 -6.71 19.32 -15.67
CA MET A 292 -6.08 20.17 -14.66
C MET A 292 -6.95 21.37 -14.28
N THR A 293 -7.78 21.89 -15.19
CA THR A 293 -8.78 22.91 -14.84
C THR A 293 -9.83 22.34 -13.89
N MET A 294 -10.27 21.10 -14.11
CA MET A 294 -11.17 20.38 -13.19
C MET A 294 -10.50 20.17 -11.82
N VAL A 295 -9.26 19.67 -11.80
CA VAL A 295 -8.46 19.49 -10.56
C VAL A 295 -8.28 20.81 -9.81
N GLY A 296 -7.93 21.90 -10.51
CA GLY A 296 -7.76 23.23 -9.93
C GLY A 296 -9.06 23.81 -9.35
N ASN A 297 -10.20 23.54 -9.98
CA ASN A 297 -11.50 23.93 -9.43
C ASN A 297 -11.87 23.14 -8.17
N GLU A 298 -11.60 21.83 -8.15
CA GLU A 298 -11.78 20.99 -6.96
C GLU A 298 -10.86 21.42 -5.82
N ALA A 299 -9.59 21.70 -6.09
CA ALA A 299 -8.65 22.19 -5.09
C ALA A 299 -9.12 23.53 -4.51
N LYS A 300 -9.49 24.47 -5.37
CA LYS A 300 -9.98 25.79 -4.96
C LYS A 300 -11.25 25.71 -4.13
N SER A 301 -12.21 24.86 -4.48
CA SER A 301 -13.48 24.73 -3.76
C SER A 301 -13.28 24.15 -2.34
N ARG A 302 -12.23 23.36 -2.15
CA ARG A 302 -11.86 22.70 -0.88
C ARG A 302 -10.81 23.48 -0.08
N GLY A 303 -10.26 24.56 -0.64
CA GLY A 303 -9.16 25.32 -0.05
C GLY A 303 -7.83 24.54 0.01
N LYS A 304 -7.59 23.71 -1.00
CA LYS A 304 -6.46 22.80 -1.17
C LYS A 304 -5.53 23.26 -2.30
N ILE A 305 -4.41 22.57 -2.47
CA ILE A 305 -3.38 22.87 -3.48
C ILE A 305 -3.67 22.07 -4.76
N ALA A 306 -3.48 22.68 -5.94
CA ALA A 306 -3.50 21.98 -7.22
C ALA A 306 -2.08 21.85 -7.77
N ALA A 307 -1.71 20.68 -8.28
CA ALA A 307 -0.41 20.44 -8.88
C ALA A 307 -0.49 19.46 -10.06
N PHE A 308 0.37 19.64 -11.06
CA PHE A 308 0.63 18.61 -12.08
C PHE A 308 1.76 17.73 -11.53
N THR A 309 1.38 16.69 -10.79
CA THR A 309 2.29 15.90 -9.93
C THR A 309 3.28 15.06 -10.72
N GLU A 310 2.91 14.61 -11.91
CA GLU A 310 3.81 14.00 -12.88
C GLU A 310 3.41 14.37 -14.30
N PHE A 311 4.37 14.82 -15.10
CA PHE A 311 4.19 14.97 -16.53
C PHE A 311 5.42 14.49 -17.29
N GLY A 312 5.25 14.18 -18.57
CA GLY A 312 6.41 14.00 -19.40
C GLY A 312 6.11 13.50 -20.80
N ARG A 313 7.16 13.49 -21.61
CA ARG A 313 7.12 12.97 -22.96
C ARG A 313 7.64 11.54 -22.97
N LYS A 314 6.98 10.67 -23.71
CA LYS A 314 7.48 9.31 -23.94
C LYS A 314 8.48 9.32 -25.10
N ASN A 315 9.25 8.23 -25.20
CA ASN A 315 10.12 7.92 -26.34
C ASN A 315 11.17 8.99 -26.71
N ILE A 316 11.72 9.69 -25.72
CA ILE A 316 12.83 10.63 -25.96
C ILE A 316 14.05 9.82 -26.45
N PRO A 317 14.61 10.13 -27.63
CA PRO A 317 15.66 9.31 -28.21
C PRO A 317 17.00 9.55 -27.50
N GLN A 318 17.73 8.46 -27.25
CA GLN A 318 19.07 8.47 -26.64
C GLN A 318 20.08 9.36 -27.39
N SER A 319 19.87 9.59 -28.69
CA SER A 319 20.70 10.49 -29.49
C SER A 319 20.67 11.95 -29.02
N GLY A 320 19.63 12.33 -28.26
CA GLY A 320 19.34 13.73 -27.94
C GLY A 320 19.09 14.58 -29.20
N LYS A 321 18.61 13.95 -30.27
CA LYS A 321 18.23 14.58 -31.55
C LYS A 321 16.78 14.26 -31.86
N ASP A 322 16.12 15.17 -32.57
CA ASP A 322 14.69 15.12 -32.85
C ASP A 322 13.86 15.10 -31.57
N TYR A 323 14.23 15.95 -30.60
CA TYR A 323 13.40 16.15 -29.41
C TYR A 323 11.96 16.47 -29.84
N GLY A 324 11.72 17.14 -30.99
CA GLY A 324 10.39 17.44 -31.54
C GLY A 324 9.60 18.42 -30.66
N ASN A 325 8.72 19.26 -31.22
CA ASN A 325 7.98 20.29 -30.46
C ASN A 325 8.89 21.12 -29.53
N TYR A 326 9.77 21.93 -30.14
CA TYR A 326 10.77 22.80 -29.48
C TYR A 326 10.17 23.98 -28.69
N ASP A 327 8.97 23.83 -28.17
CA ASP A 327 8.27 24.75 -27.27
C ASP A 327 7.48 23.99 -26.19
N PHE A 328 7.73 22.69 -26.00
CA PHE A 328 6.93 21.82 -25.13
C PHE A 328 6.75 22.37 -23.71
N TYR A 329 7.83 22.68 -23.00
CA TYR A 329 7.76 23.10 -21.59
C TYR A 329 7.13 24.48 -21.48
N ASP A 330 7.51 25.41 -22.36
CA ASP A 330 6.96 26.76 -22.43
C ASP A 330 5.46 26.76 -22.78
N ALA A 331 5.05 26.00 -23.79
CA ALA A 331 3.66 25.90 -24.24
C ALA A 331 2.77 25.25 -23.18
N LEU A 332 3.23 24.15 -22.55
CA LEU A 332 2.50 23.50 -21.47
C LEU A 332 2.35 24.44 -20.28
N CYS A 333 3.44 25.04 -19.81
CA CYS A 333 3.44 25.97 -18.69
C CYS A 333 2.46 27.15 -18.91
N LYS A 334 2.52 27.81 -20.07
CA LYS A 334 1.60 28.89 -20.43
C LYS A 334 0.14 28.45 -20.45
N ALA A 335 -0.13 27.27 -21.00
CA ALA A 335 -1.49 26.76 -21.09
C ALA A 335 -2.08 26.43 -19.70
N LEU A 336 -1.26 25.90 -18.79
CA LEU A 336 -1.61 25.66 -17.39
C LEU A 336 -1.88 26.98 -16.65
N ILE A 337 -0.96 27.93 -16.68
CA ILE A 337 -1.09 29.27 -16.07
C ILE A 337 -2.38 29.97 -16.53
N GLN A 338 -2.72 29.83 -17.81
CA GLN A 338 -3.90 30.49 -18.38
C GLN A 338 -5.22 29.92 -17.85
N SER A 339 -5.27 28.64 -17.50
CA SER A 339 -6.53 27.89 -17.36
C SER A 339 -6.74 27.31 -15.96
N VAL A 340 -5.67 26.95 -15.26
CA VAL A 340 -5.71 26.24 -13.99
C VAL A 340 -5.61 27.24 -12.84
N PRO A 341 -6.63 27.34 -11.97
CA PRO A 341 -6.56 28.25 -10.84
C PRO A 341 -5.42 27.88 -9.89
N ASN A 342 -4.48 28.82 -9.69
CA ASN A 342 -3.44 28.75 -8.66
C ASN A 342 -2.64 27.43 -8.65
N ILE A 343 -2.29 26.92 -9.85
CA ILE A 343 -1.44 25.74 -9.97
C ILE A 343 -0.08 25.99 -9.29
N ALA A 344 0.30 25.12 -8.36
CA ALA A 344 1.45 25.36 -7.51
C ALA A 344 2.78 24.91 -8.13
N TYR A 345 2.77 23.75 -8.79
CA TYR A 345 3.93 23.19 -9.47
C TYR A 345 3.55 22.22 -10.60
N MET A 346 4.50 21.97 -11.49
CA MET A 346 4.50 20.90 -12.48
C MET A 346 5.82 20.12 -12.41
N MET A 347 5.76 18.80 -12.22
CA MET A 347 6.95 17.97 -12.02
C MET A 347 7.12 16.93 -13.13
N THR A 348 8.32 16.86 -13.71
CA THR A 348 8.69 15.82 -14.68
C THR A 348 9.52 14.71 -14.04
N TRP A 349 9.70 13.60 -14.74
CA TRP A 349 10.37 12.40 -14.21
C TRP A 349 11.91 12.45 -14.29
N ALA A 350 12.54 11.35 -13.87
CA ALA A 350 13.98 11.24 -13.66
C ALA A 350 14.77 10.92 -14.95
N ASN A 351 16.00 11.42 -15.03
CA ASN A 351 16.94 11.10 -16.10
C ASN A 351 17.79 9.87 -15.77
N PHE A 352 17.15 8.70 -15.61
CA PHE A 352 17.84 7.44 -15.30
C PHE A 352 18.83 6.98 -16.38
N GLY A 353 18.67 7.45 -17.62
CA GLY A 353 19.51 7.04 -18.74
C GLY A 353 19.19 5.63 -19.20
N GLY A 354 20.20 4.77 -19.35
CA GLY A 354 20.04 3.45 -19.97
C GLY A 354 20.45 3.42 -21.45
N SER A 355 19.94 2.44 -22.21
CA SER A 355 20.33 2.27 -23.62
C SER A 355 19.22 1.67 -24.50
N GLY A 356 19.24 2.00 -25.79
CA GLY A 356 18.27 1.46 -26.75
C GLY A 356 16.83 1.83 -26.37
N THR A 357 15.94 0.84 -26.35
CA THR A 357 14.52 1.02 -25.99
C THR A 357 14.28 1.21 -24.49
N SER A 358 15.28 0.98 -23.64
CA SER A 358 15.21 1.19 -22.19
C SER A 358 15.71 2.57 -21.75
N PHE A 359 16.10 3.43 -22.71
CA PHE A 359 16.58 4.76 -22.39
C PHE A 359 15.44 5.63 -21.83
N GLN A 360 15.66 6.23 -20.66
CA GLN A 360 14.70 7.07 -19.95
C GLN A 360 15.31 8.44 -19.65
N SER A 361 14.65 9.47 -20.16
CA SER A 361 14.97 10.88 -19.91
C SER A 361 13.70 11.70 -20.08
N TYR A 362 13.51 12.69 -19.22
CA TYR A 362 12.31 13.51 -19.15
C TYR A 362 12.61 15.00 -18.99
N THR A 363 13.89 15.37 -19.02
CA THR A 363 14.38 16.72 -19.33
C THR A 363 15.45 16.64 -20.40
N PRO A 364 15.68 17.69 -21.21
CA PRO A 364 16.86 17.77 -22.06
C PRO A 364 18.16 17.73 -21.22
N TRP A 365 19.29 17.55 -21.88
CA TRP A 365 20.61 17.62 -21.25
C TRP A 365 21.56 18.39 -22.15
N LYS A 366 22.70 18.83 -21.63
CA LYS A 366 23.66 19.63 -22.38
C LYS A 366 24.15 18.88 -23.62
N GLY A 367 23.94 19.47 -24.79
CA GLY A 367 24.29 18.89 -26.09
C GLY A 367 23.12 18.22 -26.83
N SER A 368 21.97 17.99 -26.17
CA SER A 368 20.73 17.65 -26.86
C SER A 368 20.16 18.87 -27.59
N ASP A 369 19.33 18.65 -28.62
CA ASP A 369 18.69 19.74 -29.38
C ASP A 369 17.51 20.40 -28.64
N GLY A 370 16.91 19.74 -27.65
CA GLY A 370 15.90 20.32 -26.75
C GLY A 370 16.45 21.32 -25.73
N GLY A 371 17.78 21.33 -25.47
CA GLY A 371 18.36 22.15 -24.40
C GLY A 371 18.15 23.66 -24.56
N SER A 372 18.10 24.17 -25.79
CA SER A 372 17.91 25.61 -26.03
C SER A 372 16.52 26.12 -25.66
N GLU A 373 15.47 25.32 -25.91
CA GLU A 373 14.12 25.65 -25.48
C GLU A 373 13.99 25.55 -23.96
N PHE A 374 14.53 24.49 -23.36
CA PHE A 374 14.43 24.31 -21.92
C PHE A 374 15.16 25.42 -21.15
N VAL A 375 16.31 25.88 -21.63
CA VAL A 375 17.00 27.06 -21.06
C VAL A 375 16.16 28.32 -21.22
N ALA A 376 15.43 28.50 -22.32
CA ALA A 376 14.52 29.63 -22.49
C ALA A 376 13.33 29.53 -21.51
N PHE A 377 12.73 28.35 -21.37
CA PHE A 377 11.68 28.05 -20.40
C PHE A 377 12.13 28.35 -18.96
N ALA A 378 13.27 27.81 -18.52
CA ALA A 378 13.82 28.02 -17.17
C ALA A 378 14.22 29.48 -16.86
N ASN A 379 14.32 30.33 -17.88
CA ASN A 379 14.61 31.77 -17.75
C ASN A 379 13.38 32.65 -18.04
N SER A 380 12.23 32.05 -18.36
CA SER A 380 11.01 32.81 -18.69
C SER A 380 10.36 33.45 -17.47
N ASP A 381 10.51 32.82 -16.31
CA ASP A 381 10.04 33.29 -15.01
C ASP A 381 10.96 32.74 -13.91
N ASP A 382 11.29 33.55 -12.90
CA ASP A 382 12.17 33.12 -11.80
C ASP A 382 11.47 32.18 -10.82
N SER A 383 10.12 32.17 -10.76
CA SER A 383 9.34 31.27 -9.91
C SER A 383 9.40 29.79 -10.34
N LEU A 384 9.84 29.52 -11.58
CA LEU A 384 10.02 28.17 -12.11
C LEU A 384 11.15 27.42 -11.40
N MET A 385 12.17 28.12 -10.93
CA MET A 385 13.42 27.51 -10.47
C MET A 385 13.64 27.75 -8.97
N ALA A 386 14.51 26.95 -8.36
CA ALA A 386 14.80 26.99 -6.93
C ALA A 386 15.24 28.40 -6.49
N SER A 387 14.70 28.84 -5.37
CA SER A 387 14.97 30.14 -4.79
C SER A 387 14.74 30.12 -3.28
N PRO A 388 15.35 31.05 -2.52
CA PRO A 388 15.04 31.20 -1.10
C PRO A 388 13.56 31.45 -0.80
N GLU A 389 12.79 32.00 -1.75
CA GLU A 389 11.36 32.27 -1.60
C GLU A 389 10.52 30.98 -1.58
N ASN A 390 10.98 29.90 -2.24
CA ASN A 390 10.26 28.63 -2.25
C ASN A 390 10.33 27.91 -0.88
N VAL A 391 11.37 28.19 -0.10
CA VAL A 391 11.62 27.59 1.22
C VAL A 391 11.55 28.63 2.36
N ASP A 392 10.90 29.78 2.09
CA ASP A 392 10.56 30.77 3.10
C ASP A 392 9.32 30.32 3.88
N TYR A 393 9.56 29.92 5.12
CA TYR A 393 8.54 29.41 6.02
C TYR A 393 8.11 30.43 7.09
N SER A 394 8.38 31.72 6.86
CA SER A 394 8.11 32.78 7.84
C SER A 394 6.63 33.17 7.97
N ALA A 395 5.76 32.70 7.06
CA ALA A 395 4.34 33.03 7.07
C ALA A 395 3.63 32.49 8.33
N THR A 396 2.87 33.35 9.02
CA THR A 396 2.10 32.95 10.20
C THR A 396 0.71 32.47 9.79
N THR A 397 0.46 31.18 9.96
CA THR A 397 -0.78 30.50 9.59
C THR A 397 -1.30 29.62 10.73
N SER A 398 -2.61 29.40 10.75
CA SER A 398 -3.28 28.52 11.71
C SER A 398 -4.00 27.41 10.97
N ALA A 399 -4.04 26.19 11.52
CA ALA A 399 -4.85 25.12 10.96
C ALA A 399 -6.34 25.38 11.25
N VAL A 400 -7.21 25.11 10.27
CA VAL A 400 -8.66 25.13 10.47
C VAL A 400 -9.03 24.04 11.48
N SER A 401 -9.83 24.39 12.49
CA SER A 401 -10.36 23.41 13.44
C SER A 401 -11.26 22.40 12.73
N ARG A 402 -11.08 21.12 13.06
CA ARG A 402 -11.88 20.04 12.49
C ARG A 402 -12.95 19.58 13.46
N THR A 403 -14.05 19.08 12.89
CA THR A 403 -15.04 18.34 13.66
C THR A 403 -14.59 16.90 13.76
N GLY A 404 -14.60 16.36 14.97
CA GLY A 404 -14.31 14.96 15.22
C GLY A 404 -15.20 14.00 14.44
N SER A 405 -14.67 12.84 14.06
CA SER A 405 -15.41 11.81 13.35
C SER A 405 -15.14 10.40 13.85
N ALA A 406 -16.10 9.50 13.67
CA ALA A 406 -15.95 8.07 13.95
C ALA A 406 -16.29 7.25 12.70
N ARG A 407 -15.43 6.30 12.35
CA ARG A 407 -15.53 5.50 11.11
C ARG A 407 -15.04 4.08 11.32
N ILE A 408 -15.74 3.11 10.73
CA ILE A 408 -15.29 1.72 10.72
C ILE A 408 -14.17 1.59 9.67
N VAL A 409 -13.05 1.00 10.07
CA VAL A 409 -11.83 0.86 9.24
C VAL A 409 -11.63 -0.56 8.74
N THR A 410 -11.98 -1.54 9.56
CA THR A 410 -12.03 -2.95 9.15
C THR A 410 -13.24 -3.62 9.80
N PRO A 411 -14.09 -4.32 9.03
CA PRO A 411 -14.09 -4.39 7.56
C PRO A 411 -14.41 -3.03 6.90
N VAL A 412 -14.24 -2.91 5.59
CA VAL A 412 -14.72 -1.74 4.82
C VAL A 412 -16.04 -2.11 4.11
N THR A 413 -16.74 -1.11 3.55
CA THR A 413 -17.95 -1.41 2.78
C THR A 413 -17.61 -2.28 1.56
N GLY A 414 -18.45 -3.28 1.29
CA GLY A 414 -18.22 -4.27 0.23
C GLY A 414 -17.35 -5.47 0.66
N SER A 415 -16.69 -5.43 1.82
CA SER A 415 -15.94 -6.59 2.32
C SER A 415 -16.84 -7.82 2.50
N ARG A 416 -16.27 -9.01 2.29
CA ARG A 416 -16.91 -10.30 2.57
C ARG A 416 -16.47 -10.84 3.92
N ILE A 417 -17.43 -11.26 4.73
CA ILE A 417 -17.20 -11.92 6.01
C ILE A 417 -17.38 -13.41 5.80
N THR A 418 -16.27 -14.13 5.71
CA THR A 418 -16.23 -15.57 5.38
C THR A 418 -16.03 -16.46 6.61
N SER A 419 -15.75 -15.86 7.77
CA SER A 419 -15.58 -16.56 9.03
C SER A 419 -16.10 -15.74 10.20
N THR A 420 -16.31 -16.41 11.33
CA THR A 420 -16.73 -15.80 12.60
C THR A 420 -15.86 -16.34 13.74
N PRO A 421 -15.46 -15.54 14.75
CA PRO A 421 -15.98 -14.21 15.08
C PRO A 421 -15.53 -13.07 14.15
N LEU A 422 -16.46 -12.17 13.84
CA LEU A 422 -16.21 -10.93 13.10
C LEU A 422 -15.45 -9.93 13.97
N GLN A 423 -14.30 -9.48 13.48
CA GLN A 423 -13.51 -8.40 14.07
C GLN A 423 -13.93 -7.05 13.47
N ILE A 424 -14.20 -6.07 14.32
CA ILE A 424 -14.60 -4.72 13.94
C ILE A 424 -13.62 -3.73 14.54
N ARG A 425 -13.09 -2.84 13.70
CA ARG A 425 -12.21 -1.74 14.13
C ARG A 425 -12.82 -0.40 13.75
N VAL A 426 -12.80 0.53 14.69
CA VAL A 426 -13.26 1.91 14.49
C VAL A 426 -12.10 2.85 14.77
N LYS A 427 -11.90 3.82 13.89
CA LYS A 427 -11.03 4.97 14.11
C LYS A 427 -11.89 6.16 14.51
N VAL A 428 -11.46 6.86 15.55
CA VAL A 428 -12.01 8.16 15.91
C VAL A 428 -10.92 9.20 15.64
N ASP A 429 -11.19 10.12 14.72
CA ASP A 429 -10.29 11.17 14.26
C ASP A 429 -10.69 12.52 14.86
N ASP A 430 -9.72 13.40 15.12
CA ASP A 430 -9.92 14.78 15.59
C ASP A 430 -10.74 14.92 16.90
N VAL A 431 -10.71 13.89 17.77
CA VAL A 431 -11.31 13.91 19.12
C VAL A 431 -10.29 13.44 20.15
N GLN A 432 -10.23 14.13 21.29
CA GLN A 432 -9.41 13.69 22.42
C GLN A 432 -9.97 12.37 22.98
N ILE A 433 -9.16 11.31 22.99
CA ILE A 433 -9.61 9.98 23.43
C ILE A 433 -10.16 10.01 24.87
N SER A 434 -9.54 10.79 25.76
CA SER A 434 -9.98 10.97 27.15
C SER A 434 -11.36 11.63 27.29
N SER A 435 -11.85 12.28 26.23
CA SER A 435 -13.18 12.88 26.19
C SER A 435 -14.27 11.92 25.69
N ILE A 436 -13.91 10.73 25.19
CA ILE A 436 -14.87 9.76 24.66
C ILE A 436 -15.55 9.02 25.81
N ASN A 437 -16.88 8.88 25.72
CA ASN A 437 -17.66 8.09 26.66
C ASN A 437 -17.60 6.60 26.29
N MET A 438 -16.65 5.90 26.91
CA MET A 438 -16.42 4.46 26.72
C MET A 438 -17.61 3.59 27.09
N ASP A 439 -18.49 4.02 28.00
CA ASP A 439 -19.68 3.24 28.40
C ASP A 439 -20.72 3.15 27.27
N THR A 440 -20.64 4.05 26.29
CA THR A 440 -21.57 4.13 25.15
C THR A 440 -20.92 3.82 23.80
N ALA A 441 -19.59 3.72 23.76
CA ALA A 441 -18.84 3.44 22.55
C ALA A 441 -19.17 2.03 22.03
N SER A 442 -19.86 1.95 20.89
CA SER A 442 -20.33 0.69 20.35
C SER A 442 -20.45 0.70 18.83
N VAL A 443 -20.64 -0.48 18.24
CA VAL A 443 -21.06 -0.65 16.85
C VAL A 443 -22.38 -1.39 16.83
N SER A 444 -23.41 -0.77 16.27
CA SER A 444 -24.70 -1.41 16.03
C SER A 444 -24.60 -2.34 14.83
N ILE A 445 -25.10 -3.56 15.00
CA ILE A 445 -25.18 -4.59 13.98
C ILE A 445 -26.62 -4.65 13.49
N ILE A 446 -26.84 -4.38 12.21
CA ILE A 446 -28.15 -4.32 11.58
C ILE A 446 -28.24 -5.42 10.52
N HIS A 447 -29.18 -6.33 10.68
CA HIS A 447 -29.45 -7.42 9.75
C HIS A 447 -30.92 -7.36 9.34
N GLU A 448 -31.21 -7.43 8.03
CA GLU A 448 -32.56 -7.29 7.45
C GLU A 448 -33.33 -6.05 7.95
N GLY A 449 -32.62 -4.93 8.13
CA GLY A 449 -33.21 -3.66 8.58
C GLY A 449 -33.52 -3.58 10.08
N THR A 450 -33.15 -4.59 10.87
CA THR A 450 -33.34 -4.63 12.32
C THR A 450 -31.99 -4.64 13.05
N THR A 451 -31.84 -3.82 14.10
CA THR A 451 -30.67 -3.90 14.97
C THR A 451 -30.73 -5.19 15.80
N VAL A 452 -29.76 -6.08 15.59
CA VAL A 452 -29.71 -7.42 16.20
C VAL A 452 -28.68 -7.51 17.33
N ALA A 453 -27.64 -6.68 17.30
CA ALA A 453 -26.65 -6.60 18.36
C ALA A 453 -26.06 -5.18 18.46
N SER A 454 -25.44 -4.88 19.60
CA SER A 454 -24.59 -3.71 19.80
C SER A 454 -23.28 -4.20 20.43
N VAL A 455 -22.19 -4.06 19.69
CA VAL A 455 -20.86 -4.56 20.09
C VAL A 455 -20.16 -3.45 20.86
N PRO A 456 -19.82 -3.63 22.15
CA PRO A 456 -19.06 -2.64 22.90
C PRO A 456 -17.63 -2.56 22.37
N MET A 457 -17.07 -1.36 22.36
CA MET A 457 -15.75 -1.07 21.79
C MET A 457 -14.69 -0.88 22.87
N THR A 458 -13.51 -1.47 22.66
CA THR A 458 -12.34 -1.31 23.54
C THR A 458 -11.23 -0.57 22.80
N TYR A 459 -10.73 0.51 23.38
CA TYR A 459 -9.61 1.26 22.80
C TYR A 459 -8.28 0.52 22.99
N SER A 460 -7.47 0.43 21.95
CA SER A 460 -6.10 -0.08 21.97
C SER A 460 -5.09 1.03 21.68
N CYS A 461 -3.89 0.90 22.25
CA CYS A 461 -2.86 1.95 22.15
C CYS A 461 -2.31 2.13 20.71
N ASN A 462 -2.67 1.26 19.76
CA ASN A 462 -2.41 1.45 18.33
C ASN A 462 -3.37 2.47 17.66
N GLY A 463 -4.22 3.15 18.44
CA GLY A 463 -5.08 4.22 17.95
C GLY A 463 -6.46 3.81 17.44
N TYR A 464 -6.87 2.56 17.67
CA TYR A 464 -8.15 2.01 17.21
C TYR A 464 -9.03 1.53 18.36
N PHE A 465 -10.33 1.52 18.10
CA PHE A 465 -11.33 0.87 18.92
C PHE A 465 -11.67 -0.48 18.31
N ASN A 466 -11.66 -1.54 19.10
CA ASN A 466 -11.88 -2.90 18.63
C ASN A 466 -13.11 -3.49 19.30
N GLY A 467 -13.86 -4.26 18.54
CA GLY A 467 -14.91 -5.13 19.05
C GLY A 467 -14.99 -6.41 18.24
N THR A 468 -15.52 -7.45 18.87
CA THR A 468 -15.62 -8.77 18.28
C THR A 468 -17.04 -9.28 18.47
N ILE A 469 -17.61 -9.89 17.43
CA ILE A 469 -18.93 -10.52 17.50
C ILE A 469 -18.94 -11.88 16.82
N ASN A 470 -19.39 -12.90 17.53
CA ASN A 470 -19.72 -14.18 16.94
C ASN A 470 -21.14 -14.09 16.36
N LEU A 471 -21.26 -14.13 15.02
CA LEU A 471 -22.52 -13.91 14.31
C LEU A 471 -23.52 -15.05 14.56
N ALA A 472 -23.02 -16.27 14.77
CA ALA A 472 -23.84 -17.45 15.01
C ALA A 472 -24.66 -17.34 16.32
N ASP A 473 -24.15 -16.64 17.33
CA ASP A 473 -24.85 -16.41 18.60
C ASP A 473 -26.14 -15.58 18.43
N TYR A 474 -26.26 -14.87 17.30
CA TYR A 474 -27.40 -14.05 16.92
C TYR A 474 -28.24 -14.67 15.79
N GLY A 475 -27.97 -15.92 15.42
CA GLY A 475 -28.68 -16.62 14.34
C GLY A 475 -28.39 -16.09 12.93
N ILE A 476 -27.28 -15.37 12.76
CA ILE A 476 -26.87 -14.81 11.47
C ILE A 476 -25.93 -15.81 10.79
N ALA A 477 -26.33 -16.32 9.63
CA ALA A 477 -25.55 -17.28 8.86
C ALA A 477 -24.67 -16.58 7.80
N LEU A 478 -23.66 -17.29 7.32
CA LEU A 478 -22.81 -16.86 6.22
C LEU A 478 -23.43 -17.25 4.87
N ASP A 479 -24.54 -16.62 4.51
CA ASP A 479 -25.51 -17.09 3.50
C ASP A 479 -25.78 -16.11 2.34
N GLN A 480 -24.79 -15.28 1.98
CA GLN A 480 -24.84 -14.22 0.95
C GLN A 480 -25.67 -12.99 1.31
N THR A 481 -26.36 -12.98 2.45
CA THR A 481 -27.06 -11.78 2.93
C THR A 481 -26.09 -10.66 3.30
N SER A 482 -26.62 -9.44 3.42
CA SER A 482 -25.85 -8.27 3.83
C SER A 482 -26.00 -7.98 5.31
N LEU A 483 -24.93 -7.45 5.91
CA LEU A 483 -24.89 -6.95 7.27
C LEU A 483 -24.48 -5.48 7.25
N THR A 484 -25.24 -4.61 7.91
CA THR A 484 -24.90 -3.19 8.04
C THR A 484 -24.31 -2.94 9.43
N LEU A 485 -23.17 -2.27 9.48
CA LEU A 485 -22.45 -1.91 10.69
C LEU A 485 -22.46 -0.39 10.86
N THR A 486 -22.87 0.11 12.02
CA THR A 486 -22.95 1.56 12.30
C THR A 486 -22.23 1.91 13.60
N PRO A 487 -21.16 2.73 13.58
CA PRO A 487 -20.49 3.18 14.79
C PRO A 487 -21.38 4.14 15.58
N GLN A 488 -21.36 4.01 16.91
CA GLN A 488 -22.10 4.85 17.86
C GLN A 488 -21.12 5.34 18.93
N PHE A 489 -20.68 6.59 18.80
CA PHE A 489 -19.71 7.21 19.69
C PHE A 489 -20.22 8.56 20.16
N ALA A 490 -19.94 8.88 21.42
CA ALA A 490 -20.24 10.18 22.02
C ALA A 490 -19.12 10.58 22.96
N THR A 491 -19.00 11.88 23.21
CA THR A 491 -18.12 12.40 24.26
C THR A 491 -18.79 12.31 25.64
N LEU A 492 -18.02 12.52 26.71
CA LEU A 492 -18.47 12.47 28.11
C LEU A 492 -19.61 13.45 28.42
N ASP A 493 -19.76 14.53 27.65
CA ASP A 493 -20.88 15.47 27.81
C ASP A 493 -22.16 15.05 27.06
N GLY A 494 -22.12 13.91 26.35
CA GLY A 494 -23.22 13.35 25.57
C GLY A 494 -23.28 13.84 24.13
N THR A 495 -22.33 14.65 23.66
CA THR A 495 -22.26 15.08 22.25
C THR A 495 -21.89 13.90 21.36
N ALA A 496 -22.77 13.54 20.43
CA ALA A 496 -22.53 12.49 19.45
C ALA A 496 -21.37 12.86 18.52
N ILE A 497 -20.49 11.89 18.25
CA ILE A 497 -19.41 12.02 17.29
C ILE A 497 -19.98 11.59 15.93
N SER A 498 -20.04 12.54 15.01
CA SER A 498 -20.63 12.35 13.68
C SER A 498 -19.78 11.43 12.81
N PRO A 499 -20.35 10.83 11.75
CA PRO A 499 -19.55 10.27 10.68
C PRO A 499 -18.82 11.36 9.89
N LEU A 500 -17.99 10.94 8.94
CA LEU A 500 -17.35 11.85 8.00
C LEU A 500 -18.39 12.67 7.22
N ILE A 501 -18.03 13.93 6.94
CA ILE A 501 -18.91 14.84 6.21
C ILE A 501 -19.21 14.24 4.82
N GLY A 502 -20.49 14.06 4.51
CA GLY A 502 -20.94 13.48 3.24
C GLY A 502 -21.01 11.95 3.25
N GLU A 503 -20.64 11.28 4.33
CA GLU A 503 -20.76 9.82 4.49
C GLU A 503 -21.89 9.46 5.47
N SER A 504 -22.48 8.28 5.31
CA SER A 504 -23.55 7.77 6.19
C SER A 504 -23.02 7.30 7.55
N GLY A 505 -21.71 7.06 7.67
CA GLY A 505 -21.08 6.39 8.81
C GLY A 505 -21.27 4.89 8.88
N SER A 506 -22.23 4.36 8.13
CA SER A 506 -22.52 2.92 8.12
C SER A 506 -21.83 2.26 6.94
N ILE A 507 -21.31 1.06 7.15
CA ILE A 507 -20.80 0.21 6.08
C ILE A 507 -21.70 -1.00 5.91
N THR A 508 -21.73 -1.53 4.69
CA THR A 508 -22.43 -2.78 4.40
C THR A 508 -21.41 -3.82 3.97
N VAL A 509 -21.43 -4.97 4.64
CA VAL A 509 -20.60 -6.13 4.31
C VAL A 509 -21.47 -7.28 3.81
N LYS A 510 -20.87 -8.18 3.04
CA LYS A 510 -21.52 -9.39 2.51
C LYS A 510 -21.13 -10.59 3.35
N LEU A 511 -22.08 -11.48 3.66
CA LEU A 511 -21.85 -12.66 4.49
C LEU A 511 -21.61 -13.89 3.63
N GLY A 512 -20.59 -14.69 3.97
CA GLY A 512 -20.22 -15.89 3.23
C GLY A 512 -19.25 -15.65 2.08
N ASP A 513 -18.61 -16.75 1.68
CA ASP A 513 -17.68 -16.79 0.56
C ASP A 513 -18.33 -16.26 -0.72
N LYS A 514 -17.55 -15.65 -1.59
CA LYS A 514 -18.07 -15.33 -2.92
C LYS A 514 -18.58 -16.63 -3.56
N PRO A 515 -19.78 -16.66 -4.16
CA PRO A 515 -20.21 -17.82 -4.91
C PRO A 515 -19.11 -18.19 -5.91
N GLN A 516 -18.62 -19.43 -5.83
CA GLN A 516 -17.58 -19.87 -6.74
C GLN A 516 -18.25 -20.09 -8.10
N ASP A 517 -17.93 -19.22 -9.05
CA ASP A 517 -18.22 -19.46 -10.45
C ASP A 517 -17.55 -20.78 -10.85
N ASP A 518 -18.21 -21.62 -11.66
CA ASP A 518 -17.61 -22.84 -12.19
C ASP A 518 -16.25 -22.51 -12.82
N ALA A 519 -15.30 -23.45 -12.81
CA ALA A 519 -13.94 -23.20 -13.29
C ALA A 519 -13.90 -22.67 -14.74
N ASN A 520 -14.93 -22.98 -15.53
CA ASN A 520 -15.11 -22.49 -16.89
C ASN A 520 -15.90 -21.17 -17.00
N VAL A 521 -16.42 -20.57 -15.94
CA VAL A 521 -17.16 -19.31 -16.00
C VAL A 521 -16.21 -18.14 -15.72
N ILE A 522 -16.21 -17.16 -16.62
CA ILE A 522 -15.48 -15.90 -16.44
C ILE A 522 -16.39 -14.89 -15.77
N ASP A 523 -17.57 -14.64 -16.36
CA ASP A 523 -18.59 -13.76 -15.80
C ASP A 523 -19.95 -14.02 -16.46
N THR A 524 -20.99 -14.26 -15.65
CA THR A 524 -22.38 -14.28 -16.14
C THR A 524 -23.11 -12.95 -15.91
N PHE A 525 -22.52 -12.04 -15.13
CA PHE A 525 -23.10 -10.79 -14.67
C PHE A 525 -24.33 -10.90 -13.75
N ASP A 526 -24.83 -12.11 -13.46
CA ASP A 526 -25.97 -12.35 -12.57
C ASP A 526 -25.63 -12.25 -11.09
N THR A 527 -24.34 -12.29 -10.74
CA THR A 527 -23.87 -12.32 -9.35
C THR A 527 -23.69 -10.92 -8.75
N TYR A 528 -23.83 -9.87 -9.56
CA TYR A 528 -23.69 -8.48 -9.11
C TYR A 528 -25.01 -7.94 -8.58
N ASP A 529 -25.01 -7.43 -7.36
CA ASP A 529 -26.22 -6.86 -6.76
C ASP A 529 -26.61 -5.48 -7.34
N SER A 530 -25.66 -4.79 -7.97
CA SER A 530 -25.84 -3.43 -8.49
C SER A 530 -24.77 -3.04 -9.52
N ASP A 531 -25.03 -1.95 -10.25
CA ASP A 531 -24.05 -1.27 -11.09
C ASP A 531 -22.75 -0.91 -10.33
N GLU A 532 -22.85 -0.57 -9.05
CA GLU A 532 -21.69 -0.21 -8.23
C GLU A 532 -20.79 -1.41 -7.98
N ASP A 533 -21.38 -2.58 -7.72
CA ASP A 533 -20.66 -3.84 -7.54
C ASP A 533 -19.92 -4.26 -8.83
N LEU A 534 -20.60 -4.13 -9.97
CA LEU A 534 -20.00 -4.32 -11.29
C LEU A 534 -18.81 -3.36 -11.51
N ARG A 535 -18.98 -2.07 -11.22
CA ARG A 535 -17.96 -1.01 -11.39
C ARG A 535 -16.81 -1.09 -10.38
N ASN A 536 -16.96 -1.88 -9.31
CA ASN A 536 -15.88 -2.22 -8.40
C ASN A 536 -15.07 -3.42 -8.88
N THR A 537 -15.64 -4.27 -9.73
CA THR A 537 -14.95 -5.43 -10.32
C THR A 537 -14.25 -5.09 -11.64
N TYR A 538 -14.87 -4.22 -12.45
CA TYR A 538 -14.31 -3.76 -13.73
C TYR A 538 -13.78 -2.34 -13.65
N SER A 539 -12.50 -2.18 -13.93
CA SER A 539 -11.83 -0.87 -14.00
C SER A 539 -11.92 -0.27 -15.40
N PRO A 540 -12.23 1.04 -15.52
CA PRO A 540 -12.25 1.73 -16.81
C PRO A 540 -10.83 1.91 -17.37
N ASN A 541 -10.71 1.81 -18.70
CA ASN A 541 -9.49 2.09 -19.44
C ASN A 541 -9.80 3.01 -20.64
N ASN A 542 -9.29 4.25 -20.58
CA ASN A 542 -9.61 5.35 -21.51
C ASN A 542 -11.14 5.55 -21.66
N THR A 543 -11.86 5.59 -20.53
CA THR A 543 -13.31 5.80 -20.48
C THR A 543 -13.74 6.16 -19.05
N THR A 544 -15.03 6.39 -18.81
CA THR A 544 -15.59 6.64 -17.45
C THR A 544 -16.21 5.40 -16.83
N ARG A 545 -16.18 5.28 -15.49
CA ARG A 545 -16.88 4.19 -14.76
C ARG A 545 -18.38 4.13 -15.09
N ALA A 546 -18.99 5.26 -15.43
CA ALA A 546 -20.41 5.33 -15.79
C ALA A 546 -20.74 4.62 -17.12
N ASN A 547 -19.74 4.29 -17.94
CA ASN A 547 -19.94 3.65 -19.22
C ASN A 547 -20.19 2.13 -19.14
N ILE A 548 -20.22 1.53 -17.94
CA ILE A 548 -20.76 0.17 -17.73
C ILE A 548 -21.93 0.16 -16.76
N SER A 549 -22.89 -0.72 -17.02
CA SER A 549 -24.06 -0.97 -16.18
C SER A 549 -24.60 -2.38 -16.40
N LEU A 550 -25.38 -2.87 -15.45
CA LEU A 550 -26.17 -4.09 -15.60
C LEU A 550 -27.43 -3.78 -16.43
N THR A 551 -27.77 -4.69 -17.34
CA THR A 551 -28.99 -4.66 -18.14
C THR A 551 -29.60 -6.06 -18.21
N ASN A 552 -30.75 -6.23 -18.86
CA ASN A 552 -31.34 -7.57 -19.04
C ASN A 552 -30.58 -8.37 -20.12
N ALA A 553 -30.36 -9.65 -19.86
CA ALA A 553 -29.77 -10.59 -20.81
C ALA A 553 -30.48 -10.60 -22.18
N PRO A 554 -29.74 -10.54 -23.31
CA PRO A 554 -30.34 -10.49 -24.64
C PRO A 554 -30.79 -11.89 -25.11
N GLY A 555 -32.08 -12.21 -24.96
CA GLY A 555 -32.66 -13.49 -25.41
C GLY A 555 -33.87 -13.95 -24.59
N LYS A 556 -34.10 -15.27 -24.51
CA LYS A 556 -35.11 -15.91 -23.63
C LYS A 556 -34.55 -16.29 -22.24
N GLY A 557 -33.43 -15.70 -21.81
CA GLY A 557 -32.84 -15.91 -20.49
C GLY A 557 -33.49 -15.03 -19.43
N GLU A 558 -33.67 -15.56 -18.23
CA GLU A 558 -33.80 -14.77 -17.00
C GLU A 558 -32.36 -14.46 -16.56
N GLY A 559 -32.00 -13.19 -16.32
CA GLY A 559 -30.63 -12.83 -15.91
C GLY A 559 -30.22 -11.40 -16.27
N GLN A 560 -29.05 -11.00 -15.77
CA GLN A 560 -28.38 -9.73 -16.02
C GLN A 560 -27.27 -9.89 -17.06
N ALA A 561 -26.95 -8.81 -17.76
CA ALA A 561 -25.85 -8.73 -18.72
C ALA A 561 -25.09 -7.42 -18.54
N LEU A 562 -23.86 -7.38 -19.02
CA LEU A 562 -23.06 -6.16 -19.11
C LEU A 562 -23.53 -5.33 -20.30
N GLN A 563 -23.90 -4.07 -20.05
CA GLN A 563 -23.96 -3.04 -21.07
C GLN A 563 -22.67 -2.23 -21.05
N LEU A 564 -21.87 -2.30 -22.12
CA LEU A 564 -20.65 -1.53 -22.32
C LEU A 564 -20.93 -0.40 -23.32
N ASN A 565 -20.90 0.84 -22.85
CA ASN A 565 -21.07 2.04 -23.66
C ASN A 565 -19.70 2.58 -24.12
N TYR A 566 -19.62 3.12 -25.34
CA TYR A 566 -18.44 3.81 -25.83
C TYR A 566 -18.80 5.21 -26.34
N ASP A 567 -17.90 6.18 -26.14
CA ASP A 567 -18.08 7.57 -26.55
C ASP A 567 -16.75 8.17 -27.02
N PHE A 568 -16.45 8.04 -28.31
CA PHE A 568 -15.20 8.53 -28.89
C PHE A 568 -15.02 10.06 -28.91
N PRO A 569 -16.08 10.88 -28.93
CA PRO A 569 -15.97 12.33 -28.73
C PRO A 569 -15.34 12.70 -27.39
N SER A 570 -15.73 12.02 -26.30
CA SER A 570 -15.18 12.25 -24.96
C SER A 570 -13.89 11.46 -24.72
N TYR A 571 -13.81 10.25 -25.28
CA TYR A 571 -12.72 9.31 -25.06
C TYR A 571 -12.19 8.79 -26.42
N PRO A 572 -11.35 9.58 -27.11
CA PRO A 572 -10.90 9.25 -28.45
C PRO A 572 -9.98 8.01 -28.46
N GLY A 573 -9.98 7.29 -29.58
CA GLY A 573 -9.11 6.14 -29.83
C GLY A 573 -9.71 4.80 -29.40
N TYR A 574 -10.01 4.62 -28.11
CA TYR A 574 -10.59 3.38 -27.58
C TYR A 574 -11.40 3.63 -26.31
N ASN A 575 -12.33 2.75 -25.97
CA ASN A 575 -13.02 2.74 -24.68
C ASN A 575 -13.00 1.30 -24.19
N GLY A 576 -12.63 1.03 -22.93
CA GLY A 576 -12.67 -0.34 -22.44
C GLY A 576 -12.68 -0.49 -20.94
N PHE A 577 -12.83 -1.74 -20.52
CA PHE A 577 -12.90 -2.15 -19.13
C PHE A 577 -12.13 -3.44 -18.92
N ALA A 578 -11.43 -3.53 -17.79
CA ALA A 578 -10.61 -4.68 -17.43
C ALA A 578 -10.95 -5.18 -16.03
N ARG A 579 -10.83 -6.49 -15.82
CA ARG A 579 -10.82 -7.13 -14.50
C ARG A 579 -9.60 -8.02 -14.35
N ALA A 580 -9.05 -8.08 -13.14
CA ALA A 580 -7.94 -8.96 -12.78
C ALA A 580 -8.45 -10.24 -12.10
N PHE A 581 -7.56 -11.23 -12.01
CA PHE A 581 -7.74 -12.44 -11.23
C PHE A 581 -6.59 -12.59 -10.24
N SER A 582 -6.93 -12.67 -8.94
CA SER A 582 -5.97 -12.99 -7.87
C SER A 582 -6.56 -14.10 -6.99
N PRO A 583 -5.93 -15.29 -6.89
CA PRO A 583 -4.79 -15.72 -7.70
C PRO A 583 -5.12 -15.77 -9.19
N GLN A 584 -4.08 -15.83 -10.03
CA GLN A 584 -4.22 -16.02 -11.47
C GLN A 584 -4.96 -17.35 -11.77
N ARG A 585 -5.74 -17.40 -12.85
CA ARG A 585 -6.58 -18.55 -13.19
C ARG A 585 -5.94 -19.47 -14.22
N ASP A 586 -6.13 -20.77 -14.05
CA ASP A 586 -5.78 -21.77 -15.04
C ASP A 586 -6.94 -21.97 -16.04
N TRP A 587 -6.72 -21.56 -17.29
CA TRP A 587 -7.63 -21.75 -18.43
C TRP A 587 -7.12 -22.83 -19.40
N SER A 588 -6.04 -23.52 -19.06
CA SER A 588 -5.34 -24.47 -19.92
C SER A 588 -6.19 -25.68 -20.30
N ALA A 589 -7.14 -26.07 -19.43
CA ALA A 589 -8.11 -27.15 -19.63
C ALA A 589 -9.17 -26.85 -20.71
N TYR A 590 -9.13 -25.67 -21.34
CA TYR A 590 -10.12 -25.25 -22.33
C TYR A 590 -9.44 -24.80 -23.62
N SER A 591 -10.07 -25.06 -24.77
CA SER A 591 -9.56 -24.70 -26.09
C SER A 591 -10.17 -23.42 -26.66
N ALA A 592 -11.21 -22.87 -26.03
CA ALA A 592 -11.90 -21.68 -26.49
C ALA A 592 -12.56 -20.90 -25.34
N MET A 593 -12.95 -19.66 -25.65
CA MET A 593 -13.84 -18.82 -24.86
C MET A 593 -15.14 -18.61 -25.64
N SER A 594 -16.28 -18.62 -24.95
CA SER A 594 -17.59 -18.24 -25.49
C SER A 594 -18.15 -17.01 -24.76
N MET A 595 -18.95 -16.22 -25.45
CA MET A 595 -19.77 -15.15 -24.86
C MET A 595 -20.99 -14.88 -25.73
N VAL A 596 -22.10 -14.45 -25.12
CA VAL A 596 -23.23 -13.88 -25.85
C VAL A 596 -22.94 -12.41 -26.12
N LEU A 597 -23.03 -11.99 -27.37
CA LEU A 597 -22.83 -10.61 -27.80
C LEU A 597 -24.02 -10.13 -28.62
N GLN A 598 -24.66 -9.05 -28.18
CA GLN A 598 -25.52 -8.23 -29.01
C GLN A 598 -24.76 -6.94 -29.35
N ALA A 599 -24.25 -6.87 -30.58
CA ALA A 599 -23.57 -5.69 -31.09
C ALA A 599 -24.54 -4.63 -31.62
N ASP A 600 -24.03 -3.43 -31.89
CA ASP A 600 -24.82 -2.28 -32.32
C ASP A 600 -24.76 -1.99 -33.82
N GLY A 601 -24.08 -2.83 -34.61
CA GLY A 601 -23.93 -2.63 -36.05
C GLY A 601 -22.94 -1.53 -36.41
N SER A 602 -22.21 -0.97 -35.44
CA SER A 602 -21.31 0.19 -35.65
C SER A 602 -20.10 -0.12 -36.52
N ASN A 603 -19.70 -1.40 -36.61
CA ASN A 603 -18.49 -1.85 -37.31
C ASN A 603 -17.19 -1.20 -36.77
N HIS A 604 -17.22 -0.71 -35.52
CA HIS A 604 -16.01 -0.43 -34.75
C HIS A 604 -15.24 -1.72 -34.45
N LYS A 605 -13.98 -1.58 -34.04
CA LYS A 605 -13.12 -2.74 -33.74
C LYS A 605 -13.35 -3.15 -32.29
N PHE A 606 -14.13 -4.21 -32.06
CA PHE A 606 -14.25 -4.82 -30.75
C PHE A 606 -13.00 -5.65 -30.45
N VAL A 607 -12.48 -5.53 -29.23
CA VAL A 607 -11.26 -6.21 -28.79
C VAL A 607 -11.59 -6.99 -27.54
N VAL A 608 -11.35 -8.29 -27.58
CA VAL A 608 -11.31 -9.15 -26.41
C VAL A 608 -9.83 -9.39 -26.09
N GLN A 609 -9.40 -8.99 -24.90
CA GLN A 609 -8.00 -9.01 -24.49
C GLN A 609 -7.80 -9.89 -23.25
N ILE A 610 -6.71 -10.66 -23.24
CA ILE A 610 -6.33 -11.56 -22.15
C ILE A 610 -4.86 -11.33 -21.82
N ASN A 611 -4.51 -11.22 -20.54
CA ASN A 611 -3.12 -11.32 -20.09
C ASN A 611 -2.85 -12.72 -19.54
N ALA A 612 -1.94 -13.44 -20.19
CA ALA A 612 -1.63 -14.84 -19.90
C ALA A 612 -0.11 -15.03 -19.80
N GLY A 613 0.38 -15.48 -18.65
CA GLY A 613 1.80 -15.61 -18.34
C GLY A 613 2.60 -14.32 -18.55
N GLY A 614 2.00 -13.16 -18.24
CA GLY A 614 2.61 -11.84 -18.40
C GLY A 614 2.61 -11.29 -19.83
N VAL A 615 1.96 -11.97 -20.78
CA VAL A 615 1.88 -11.55 -22.19
C VAL A 615 0.45 -11.17 -22.53
N THR A 616 0.28 -10.07 -23.27
CA THR A 616 -1.06 -9.59 -23.65
C THR A 616 -1.46 -10.08 -25.04
N PHE A 617 -2.64 -10.67 -25.15
CA PHE A 617 -3.21 -11.20 -26.39
C PHE A 617 -4.57 -10.58 -26.71
N GLU A 618 -4.85 -10.36 -27.99
CA GLU A 618 -6.08 -9.72 -28.48
C GLU A 618 -6.74 -10.55 -29.60
N ALA A 619 -8.08 -10.64 -29.54
CA ALA A 619 -8.94 -11.13 -30.60
C ALA A 619 -9.95 -10.05 -31.03
N TYR A 620 -10.42 -10.11 -32.28
CA TYR A 620 -11.20 -9.03 -32.91
C TYR A 620 -12.52 -9.49 -33.54
N PRO A 621 -13.51 -9.91 -32.72
CA PRO A 621 -14.84 -10.24 -33.21
C PRO A 621 -15.55 -9.06 -33.92
N SER A 622 -16.47 -9.39 -34.83
CA SER A 622 -17.20 -8.39 -35.64
C SER A 622 -18.38 -7.77 -34.90
N LEU A 623 -18.54 -6.45 -35.02
CA LEU A 623 -19.70 -5.70 -34.51
C LEU A 623 -20.81 -5.45 -35.55
N GLN A 624 -20.75 -6.07 -36.73
CA GLN A 624 -21.72 -5.77 -37.81
C GLN A 624 -23.11 -6.37 -37.58
N ASN A 625 -23.20 -7.50 -36.88
CA ASN A 625 -24.47 -8.19 -36.66
C ASN A 625 -25.15 -7.65 -35.41
N THR A 626 -26.34 -7.07 -35.56
CA THR A 626 -27.12 -6.51 -34.44
C THR A 626 -27.95 -7.54 -33.68
N ASP A 627 -28.12 -8.74 -34.23
CA ASP A 627 -28.81 -9.82 -33.54
C ASP A 627 -27.91 -10.39 -32.44
N SER A 628 -28.51 -10.73 -31.29
CA SER A 628 -27.81 -11.45 -30.23
C SER A 628 -27.33 -12.80 -30.76
N GLN A 629 -26.04 -13.09 -30.56
CA GLN A 629 -25.40 -14.32 -31.03
C GLN A 629 -24.36 -14.80 -30.02
N GLU A 630 -24.14 -16.11 -30.00
CA GLU A 630 -23.01 -16.70 -29.30
C GLU A 630 -21.74 -16.54 -30.14
N LEU A 631 -20.72 -15.94 -29.55
CA LEU A 631 -19.39 -15.76 -30.10
C LEU A 631 -18.45 -16.77 -29.46
N THR A 632 -17.73 -17.56 -30.27
CA THR A 632 -16.66 -18.44 -29.78
C THR A 632 -15.30 -17.98 -30.33
N LEU A 633 -14.32 -17.78 -29.45
CA LEU A 633 -12.95 -17.39 -29.76
C LEU A 633 -12.00 -18.54 -29.39
N ASN A 634 -11.30 -19.09 -30.38
CA ASN A 634 -10.42 -20.23 -30.20
C ASN A 634 -9.08 -19.81 -29.62
N PHE A 635 -8.58 -20.54 -28.62
CA PHE A 635 -7.23 -20.38 -28.12
C PHE A 635 -6.18 -21.08 -28.99
N GLY A 636 -6.62 -21.98 -29.88
CA GLY A 636 -5.74 -22.80 -30.71
C GLY A 636 -5.38 -24.13 -30.04
N ASP A 637 -4.49 -24.89 -30.70
CA ASP A 637 -3.92 -26.12 -30.13
C ASP A 637 -3.01 -25.83 -28.93
N ALA A 638 -2.37 -26.87 -28.36
CA ALA A 638 -1.52 -26.72 -27.17
C ALA A 638 -0.35 -25.74 -27.39
N ASP A 639 0.12 -25.60 -28.63
CA ASP A 639 1.20 -24.68 -29.03
C ASP A 639 0.68 -23.29 -29.44
N GLY A 640 -0.64 -23.08 -29.41
CA GLY A 640 -1.30 -21.84 -29.81
C GLY A 640 -1.48 -21.69 -31.33
N ASN A 641 -1.37 -22.77 -32.12
CA ASN A 641 -1.67 -22.70 -33.56
C ASN A 641 -3.18 -22.67 -33.79
N GLY A 642 -3.60 -21.83 -34.76
CA GLY A 642 -5.02 -21.66 -35.06
C GLY A 642 -5.79 -20.85 -34.01
N SER A 643 -5.08 -20.17 -33.11
CA SER A 643 -5.67 -19.23 -32.17
C SER A 643 -6.29 -18.04 -32.91
N ASP A 644 -7.46 -17.59 -32.46
CA ASP A 644 -8.06 -16.31 -32.85
C ASP A 644 -7.36 -15.13 -32.15
N PHE A 645 -6.54 -15.42 -31.14
CA PHE A 645 -5.77 -14.45 -30.39
C PHE A 645 -4.36 -14.25 -30.96
N SER A 646 -3.92 -13.00 -30.97
CA SER A 646 -2.56 -12.61 -31.38
C SER A 646 -1.94 -11.70 -30.32
N SER A 647 -0.61 -11.74 -30.17
CA SER A 647 0.10 -10.82 -29.28
C SER A 647 -0.31 -9.37 -29.60
N ALA A 648 -0.67 -8.59 -28.57
CA ALA A 648 -1.16 -7.24 -28.75
C ALA A 648 -0.16 -6.40 -29.56
N SER A 649 -0.65 -5.56 -30.48
CA SER A 649 0.22 -4.87 -31.44
C SER A 649 1.21 -3.89 -30.80
N TRP A 650 0.92 -3.43 -29.59
CA TRP A 650 1.75 -2.52 -28.80
C TRP A 650 2.75 -3.26 -27.88
N ASP A 651 2.55 -4.56 -27.63
CA ASP A 651 3.49 -5.40 -26.86
C ASP A 651 4.63 -5.88 -27.78
N THR A 652 5.48 -4.92 -28.15
CA THR A 652 6.58 -5.18 -29.09
C THR A 652 7.63 -6.15 -28.55
N ALA A 653 7.76 -6.29 -27.23
CA ALA A 653 8.66 -7.24 -26.57
C ALA A 653 8.22 -8.69 -26.78
N ASN A 654 6.91 -8.94 -26.91
CA ASN A 654 6.33 -10.25 -27.15
C ASN A 654 5.76 -10.42 -28.58
N ALA A 655 6.17 -9.59 -29.52
CA ALA A 655 5.66 -9.62 -30.88
C ALA A 655 5.77 -11.01 -31.52
N GLY A 656 4.63 -11.55 -31.98
CA GLY A 656 4.55 -12.86 -32.62
C GLY A 656 4.52 -14.05 -31.66
N ARG A 657 4.55 -13.82 -30.35
CA ARG A 657 4.28 -14.85 -29.35
C ARG A 657 2.85 -15.37 -29.51
N LYS A 658 2.67 -16.68 -29.34
CA LYS A 658 1.37 -17.35 -29.47
C LYS A 658 0.78 -17.61 -28.10
N LEU A 659 -0.55 -17.49 -27.98
CA LEU A 659 -1.29 -17.90 -26.80
C LEU A 659 -1.33 -19.42 -26.75
N ASN A 660 -0.44 -20.02 -25.97
CA ASN A 660 -0.31 -21.46 -25.83
C ASN A 660 -0.87 -21.94 -24.49
N GLN A 661 -0.93 -23.26 -24.31
CA GLN A 661 -1.52 -23.87 -23.12
C GLN A 661 -0.78 -23.51 -21.82
N GLN A 662 0.55 -23.37 -21.88
CA GLN A 662 1.36 -22.95 -20.75
C GLN A 662 0.98 -21.55 -20.27
N LEU A 663 0.85 -20.59 -21.18
CA LEU A 663 0.45 -19.24 -20.83
C LEU A 663 -0.97 -19.21 -20.27
N LEU A 664 -1.87 -20.02 -20.84
CA LEU A 664 -3.24 -20.18 -20.35
C LEU A 664 -3.33 -20.80 -18.96
N SER A 665 -2.32 -21.53 -18.49
CA SER A 665 -2.28 -21.98 -17.10
C SER A 665 -2.13 -20.84 -16.09
N ASN A 666 -1.83 -19.63 -16.59
CA ASN A 666 -1.56 -18.48 -15.75
C ASN A 666 -2.20 -17.18 -16.27
N VAL A 667 -3.54 -17.12 -16.31
CA VAL A 667 -4.30 -15.95 -16.77
C VAL A 667 -4.52 -14.96 -15.63
N GLY A 668 -3.94 -13.77 -15.77
CA GLY A 668 -3.99 -12.71 -14.76
C GLY A 668 -5.10 -11.67 -14.97
N SER A 669 -5.57 -11.46 -16.19
CA SER A 669 -6.63 -10.47 -16.46
C SER A 669 -7.40 -10.70 -17.75
N PHE A 670 -8.60 -10.15 -17.79
CA PHE A 670 -9.51 -10.14 -18.94
C PHE A 670 -10.04 -8.72 -19.17
N ALA A 671 -10.10 -8.28 -20.43
CA ALA A 671 -10.55 -6.94 -20.78
C ALA A 671 -11.33 -6.89 -22.10
N LEU A 672 -12.23 -5.90 -22.18
CA LEU A 672 -13.12 -5.65 -23.31
C LEU A 672 -12.95 -4.21 -23.76
N TYR A 673 -12.66 -3.99 -25.05
CA TYR A 673 -12.49 -2.65 -25.62
C TYR A 673 -13.28 -2.46 -26.92
N VAL A 674 -13.72 -1.24 -27.17
CA VAL A 674 -14.20 -0.77 -28.47
C VAL A 674 -13.22 0.27 -28.99
N ASN A 675 -12.50 -0.07 -30.07
CA ASN A 675 -11.54 0.81 -30.72
C ASN A 675 -12.18 1.54 -31.90
N ASP A 676 -11.83 2.81 -32.04
CA ASP A 676 -12.25 3.64 -33.16
C ASP A 676 -11.70 3.04 -34.46
N ASN A 677 -12.57 2.93 -35.47
CA ASN A 677 -12.29 2.34 -36.77
C ASN A 677 -12.63 3.30 -37.92
N GLY A 678 -12.88 4.58 -37.62
CA GLY A 678 -13.09 5.62 -38.63
C GLY A 678 -14.10 6.69 -38.20
N ALA A 679 -13.86 7.91 -38.67
CA ALA A 679 -14.68 9.08 -38.35
C ALA A 679 -16.09 9.05 -38.95
N GLU A 680 -16.34 8.23 -39.98
CA GLU A 680 -17.65 8.09 -40.64
C GLU A 680 -18.59 7.11 -39.91
N LEU A 681 -18.09 6.39 -38.89
CA LEU A 681 -18.86 5.43 -38.09
C LEU A 681 -19.57 6.12 -36.90
N PRO A 682 -20.60 5.50 -36.30
CA PRO A 682 -21.27 6.04 -35.12
C PRO A 682 -20.31 6.32 -33.98
N ARG A 683 -20.21 7.58 -33.56
CA ARG A 683 -19.20 8.03 -32.60
C ARG A 683 -19.47 7.62 -31.15
N SER A 684 -20.65 7.09 -30.89
CA SER A 684 -21.05 6.49 -29.62
C SER A 684 -22.04 5.36 -29.85
N GLY A 685 -22.10 4.42 -28.91
CA GLY A 685 -22.90 3.21 -29.01
C GLY A 685 -22.81 2.36 -27.75
N ALA A 686 -23.41 1.17 -27.80
CA ALA A 686 -23.44 0.25 -26.67
C ALA A 686 -23.45 -1.21 -27.12
N LEU A 687 -22.68 -2.05 -26.45
CA LEU A 687 -22.66 -3.50 -26.62
C LEU A 687 -23.33 -4.15 -25.41
N ILE A 688 -24.10 -5.21 -25.64
CA ILE A 688 -24.60 -6.06 -24.54
C ILE A 688 -23.83 -7.38 -24.60
N ILE A 689 -23.19 -7.73 -23.49
CA ILE A 689 -22.32 -8.89 -23.33
C ILE A 689 -22.82 -9.71 -22.15
N ASP A 690 -22.91 -11.02 -22.32
CA ASP A 690 -23.45 -11.93 -21.32
C ASP A 690 -22.74 -13.29 -21.39
N SER A 691 -22.77 -14.06 -20.31
CA SER A 691 -22.40 -15.48 -20.26
C SER A 691 -21.00 -15.74 -20.83
N VAL A 692 -20.01 -15.01 -20.32
CA VAL A 692 -18.61 -15.18 -20.70
C VAL A 692 -18.06 -16.44 -20.02
N SER A 693 -17.70 -17.45 -20.82
CA SER A 693 -17.25 -18.75 -20.33
C SER A 693 -16.12 -19.34 -21.18
N LEU A 694 -15.50 -20.40 -20.68
CA LEU A 694 -14.51 -21.23 -21.32
C LEU A 694 -15.21 -22.49 -21.84
N THR A 695 -14.84 -22.93 -23.04
CA THR A 695 -15.45 -24.06 -23.73
C THR A 695 -14.39 -24.91 -24.43
N GLY A 696 -14.79 -26.09 -24.90
CA GLY A 696 -13.88 -27.03 -25.57
C GLY A 696 -12.88 -27.64 -24.59
N GLU A 697 -13.38 -28.43 -23.64
CA GLU A 697 -12.56 -29.13 -22.66
C GLU A 697 -11.43 -29.94 -23.34
N ARG A 698 -10.24 -29.87 -22.76
CA ARG A 698 -9.04 -30.61 -23.12
C ARG A 698 -8.22 -30.91 -21.87
N ASP A 699 -7.26 -31.81 -21.98
CA ASP A 699 -6.32 -32.08 -20.88
C ASP A 699 -5.62 -30.76 -20.48
N PRO A 700 -5.57 -30.39 -19.19
CA PRO A 700 -4.90 -29.16 -18.74
C PRO A 700 -3.41 -29.19 -19.08
N TYR A 701 -2.81 -27.99 -19.14
CA TYR A 701 -1.37 -27.88 -19.30
C TYR A 701 -0.68 -28.50 -18.09
N SER A 702 0.21 -29.45 -18.35
CA SER A 702 1.23 -29.87 -17.41
C SER A 702 2.57 -29.50 -18.02
N ALA A 703 3.46 -28.90 -17.22
CA ALA A 703 4.82 -28.64 -17.68
C ALA A 703 5.48 -29.99 -18.00
N GLU A 704 5.77 -30.27 -19.28
CA GLU A 704 6.36 -31.55 -19.64
C GLU A 704 7.69 -31.76 -18.90
N GLY A 705 7.65 -32.74 -18.01
CA GLY A 705 8.79 -33.38 -17.38
C GLY A 705 8.31 -34.69 -16.77
N THR A 706 8.22 -35.73 -17.61
CA THR A 706 7.76 -37.11 -17.31
C THR A 706 6.27 -37.24 -16.96
N PRO A 707 5.58 -38.33 -17.38
CA PRO A 707 4.27 -38.65 -16.82
C PRO A 707 4.44 -38.68 -15.30
N THR A 708 3.58 -38.00 -14.56
CA THR A 708 3.47 -38.21 -13.12
C THR A 708 3.43 -39.72 -12.91
N PRO A 709 4.48 -40.35 -12.33
CA PRO A 709 4.34 -41.74 -11.95
C PRO A 709 3.16 -41.72 -10.99
N THR A 710 2.07 -42.40 -11.33
CA THR A 710 1.15 -42.82 -10.29
C THR A 710 2.04 -43.52 -9.26
N PRO A 711 2.03 -43.11 -7.97
CA PRO A 711 2.76 -43.84 -6.95
C PRO A 711 2.50 -45.32 -7.15
N SER A 712 3.53 -46.15 -7.05
CA SER A 712 3.31 -47.59 -7.01
C SER A 712 2.20 -47.88 -5.99
N GLU A 713 1.17 -48.67 -6.34
CA GLU A 713 0.13 -49.10 -5.39
C GLU A 713 0.74 -49.80 -4.15
N ASP A 714 2.02 -50.21 -4.23
CA ASP A 714 2.78 -50.87 -3.16
C ASP A 714 3.83 -49.94 -2.49
N ALA A 715 3.81 -48.62 -2.73
CA ALA A 715 4.78 -47.70 -2.12
C ALA A 715 4.55 -47.60 -0.60
N GLU A 716 5.60 -47.76 0.20
CA GLU A 716 5.55 -47.66 1.66
C GLU A 716 5.92 -46.24 2.14
N PRO A 717 5.40 -45.76 3.28
CA PRO A 717 5.85 -44.51 3.90
C PRO A 717 7.35 -44.54 4.23
N ILE A 718 8.03 -43.43 3.97
CA ILE A 718 9.43 -43.23 4.38
C ILE A 718 9.42 -42.50 5.72
N ASN A 719 9.84 -43.20 6.78
CA ASN A 719 10.05 -42.58 8.08
C ASN A 719 11.36 -41.80 8.07
N ILE A 720 11.29 -40.48 8.11
CA ILE A 720 12.46 -39.61 8.11
C ILE A 720 13.07 -39.60 9.52
N ASP A 721 12.25 -39.32 10.53
CA ASP A 721 12.65 -39.35 11.93
C ASP A 721 11.44 -39.44 12.87
N ASP A 722 11.39 -40.46 13.73
CA ASP A 722 10.45 -40.55 14.85
C ASP A 722 11.07 -40.09 16.18
N PHE A 723 12.34 -39.69 16.14
CA PHE A 723 13.17 -39.21 17.25
C PHE A 723 13.35 -40.19 18.43
N THR A 724 12.71 -41.36 18.38
CA THR A 724 12.67 -42.32 19.49
C THR A 724 13.94 -43.17 19.54
N SER A 725 14.63 -43.29 18.40
CA SER A 725 15.91 -44.00 18.28
C SER A 725 17.09 -43.31 18.98
N TYR A 726 17.04 -41.99 19.22
CA TYR A 726 18.10 -41.25 19.90
C TYR A 726 18.13 -41.59 21.38
N THR A 727 19.30 -41.94 21.92
CA THR A 727 19.44 -42.26 23.33
C THR A 727 19.59 -41.00 24.20
N ASP A 728 20.17 -39.93 23.65
CA ASP A 728 20.32 -38.63 24.30
C ASP A 728 20.30 -37.44 23.31
N THR A 729 20.36 -36.22 23.85
CA THR A 729 20.36 -34.97 23.07
C THR A 729 21.58 -34.83 22.16
N GLU A 730 22.74 -35.38 22.52
CA GLU A 730 23.96 -35.23 21.69
C GLU A 730 23.87 -36.10 20.42
N GLU A 731 23.26 -37.28 20.50
CA GLU A 731 22.97 -38.08 19.31
C GLU A 731 21.99 -37.37 18.36
N LEU A 732 20.94 -36.75 18.89
CA LEU A 732 20.00 -35.93 18.11
C LEU A 732 20.73 -34.75 17.43
N ARG A 733 21.53 -34.01 18.20
CA ARG A 733 22.32 -32.88 17.68
C ARG A 733 23.30 -33.30 16.61
N SER A 734 23.93 -34.47 16.74
CA SER A 734 24.82 -35.01 15.72
C SER A 734 24.09 -35.42 14.44
N ALA A 735 22.84 -35.90 14.54
CA ALA A 735 22.05 -36.29 13.38
C ALA A 735 21.50 -35.07 12.61
N TRP A 736 21.23 -33.96 13.31
CA TRP A 736 20.68 -32.72 12.76
C TRP A 736 21.73 -31.60 12.56
N SER A 737 23.02 -31.96 12.50
CA SER A 737 24.13 -31.00 12.47
C SER A 737 24.49 -30.43 11.09
N ASN A 738 23.68 -30.66 10.04
CA ASN A 738 24.08 -30.31 8.67
C ASN A 738 24.33 -28.80 8.48
N ARG A 739 23.72 -27.95 9.31
CA ARG A 739 23.90 -26.48 9.32
C ARG A 739 24.66 -25.93 10.54
N SER A 740 25.18 -26.79 11.41
CA SER A 740 26.03 -26.42 12.56
C SER A 740 25.39 -25.53 13.64
N HIS A 741 24.06 -25.39 13.71
CA HIS A 741 23.35 -24.61 14.74
C HIS A 741 22.58 -25.46 15.76
N THR A 742 23.06 -26.66 16.10
CA THR A 742 22.27 -27.64 16.87
C THR A 742 22.20 -27.39 18.37
N ASP A 743 22.84 -26.33 18.87
CA ASP A 743 22.80 -25.96 20.29
C ASP A 743 21.38 -25.67 20.79
N VAL A 744 20.47 -25.29 19.87
CA VAL A 744 19.04 -25.06 20.14
C VAL A 744 18.19 -26.33 20.24
N LEU A 745 18.78 -27.51 19.99
CA LEU A 745 18.06 -28.78 20.02
C LEU A 745 18.19 -29.50 21.35
N SER A 746 17.08 -30.10 21.79
CA SER A 746 17.04 -31.04 22.90
C SER A 746 16.08 -32.20 22.62
N LEU A 747 16.38 -33.38 23.15
CA LEU A 747 15.47 -34.52 23.08
C LEU A 747 14.40 -34.41 24.18
N ALA A 748 13.13 -34.53 23.82
CA ALA A 748 11.99 -34.40 24.72
C ALA A 748 11.01 -35.58 24.57
N GLU A 749 10.02 -35.66 25.46
CA GLU A 749 8.92 -36.63 25.34
C GLU A 749 8.03 -36.29 24.13
N GLY A 750 7.52 -37.33 23.46
CA GLY A 750 6.62 -37.23 22.32
C GLY A 750 5.14 -37.12 22.70
N PRO A 751 4.22 -37.23 21.73
CA PRO A 751 2.78 -37.16 21.96
C PRO A 751 2.24 -38.35 22.77
N SER A 752 2.88 -39.52 22.71
CA SER A 752 2.47 -40.74 23.44
C SER A 752 3.55 -41.27 24.40
N GLU A 753 3.15 -42.15 25.32
CA GLU A 753 4.07 -42.80 26.27
C GLU A 753 5.16 -43.63 25.53
N ASN A 754 6.43 -43.33 25.81
CA ASN A 754 7.64 -43.89 25.16
C ASN A 754 7.99 -43.37 23.76
N GLU A 755 7.24 -42.39 23.23
CA GLU A 755 7.67 -41.65 22.04
C GLU A 755 8.58 -40.49 22.45
N LYS A 756 9.50 -40.11 21.57
CA LYS A 756 10.36 -38.93 21.77
C LYS A 756 10.11 -37.91 20.67
N SER A 757 10.55 -36.68 20.93
CA SER A 757 10.47 -35.57 19.98
C SER A 757 11.77 -34.77 19.97
N MET A 758 12.02 -34.08 18.85
CA MET A 758 13.03 -33.03 18.79
C MET A 758 12.39 -31.72 19.24
N ARG A 759 12.84 -31.18 20.37
CA ARG A 759 12.51 -29.81 20.80
C ARG A 759 13.54 -28.83 20.28
N PHE A 760 13.05 -27.73 19.70
CA PHE A 760 13.81 -26.58 19.26
C PHE A 760 13.44 -25.39 20.16
N SER A 761 14.43 -24.71 20.74
CA SER A 761 14.24 -23.51 21.55
C SER A 761 15.26 -22.44 21.19
N TYR A 762 14.80 -21.24 20.84
CA TYR A 762 15.65 -20.15 20.39
C TYR A 762 15.16 -18.79 20.88
N ASP A 763 16.12 -17.93 21.21
CA ASP A 763 15.92 -16.52 21.55
C ASP A 763 16.31 -15.67 20.33
N PHE A 764 15.40 -14.82 19.88
CA PHE A 764 15.54 -13.98 18.70
C PHE A 764 16.53 -12.82 18.86
N SER A 765 17.22 -12.69 20.00
CA SER A 765 18.32 -11.73 20.18
C SER A 765 19.43 -11.85 19.12
N GLY A 766 19.59 -13.02 18.50
CA GLY A 766 20.50 -13.28 17.37
C GLY A 766 19.93 -13.01 15.97
N GLY A 767 18.66 -12.59 15.86
CA GLY A 767 17.92 -12.40 14.61
C GLY A 767 16.75 -13.38 14.46
N GLY A 768 15.77 -13.04 13.61
CA GLY A 768 14.50 -13.78 13.47
C GLY A 768 14.58 -15.18 12.84
N TRP A 769 15.76 -15.60 12.37
CA TRP A 769 15.97 -16.88 11.69
C TRP A 769 17.21 -17.61 12.20
N LEU A 770 17.00 -18.82 12.72
CA LEU A 770 18.04 -19.80 13.01
C LEU A 770 17.52 -21.17 12.58
N ASP A 771 18.36 -21.95 11.90
CA ASP A 771 17.97 -23.22 11.30
C ASP A 771 18.83 -24.41 11.72
N VAL A 772 18.20 -25.59 11.78
CA VAL A 772 18.85 -26.89 11.91
C VAL A 772 18.43 -27.78 10.76
N ALA A 773 19.25 -28.76 10.40
CA ALA A 773 18.91 -29.61 9.26
C ALA A 773 19.45 -31.03 9.39
N ARG A 774 18.65 -31.98 8.95
CA ARG A 774 19.07 -33.38 8.76
C ARG A 774 19.39 -33.61 7.31
N TYR A 775 20.60 -34.11 7.05
CA TYR A 775 21.05 -34.47 5.71
C TYR A 775 20.45 -35.83 5.30
N LEU A 776 19.90 -35.89 4.09
CA LEU A 776 19.23 -37.09 3.55
C LEU A 776 20.00 -37.68 2.36
N ALA A 777 20.75 -36.88 1.61
CA ALA A 777 21.28 -37.25 0.30
C ALA A 777 22.27 -38.44 0.28
N ASN A 778 22.80 -38.84 1.44
CA ASN A 778 23.71 -39.98 1.57
C ASN A 778 22.97 -41.31 1.82
N ASP A 779 21.65 -41.30 1.95
CA ASP A 779 20.81 -42.47 2.14
C ASP A 779 19.71 -42.51 1.07
N GLU A 780 19.90 -43.37 0.06
CA GLU A 780 18.94 -43.53 -1.04
C GLU A 780 17.53 -43.94 -0.56
N THR A 781 17.41 -44.54 0.63
CA THR A 781 16.12 -44.90 1.22
C THR A 781 15.37 -43.70 1.82
N LEU A 782 16.09 -42.61 2.13
CA LEU A 782 15.53 -41.37 2.67
C LEU A 782 15.49 -40.24 1.65
N SER A 783 16.30 -40.28 0.60
CA SER A 783 16.45 -39.17 -0.36
C SER A 783 15.55 -39.25 -1.59
N ASN A 784 14.95 -40.40 -1.90
CA ASN A 784 14.09 -40.55 -3.07
C ASN A 784 12.61 -40.56 -2.68
N TRP A 785 11.91 -39.45 -2.93
CA TRP A 785 10.50 -39.25 -2.61
C TRP A 785 9.59 -39.32 -3.85
N SER A 786 10.08 -39.88 -4.97
CA SER A 786 9.34 -39.90 -6.25
C SER A 786 7.92 -40.49 -6.13
N ASP A 787 7.75 -41.48 -5.26
CA ASP A 787 6.47 -42.15 -5.00
C ASP A 787 5.69 -41.55 -3.82
N GLN A 788 6.14 -40.44 -3.22
CA GLN A 788 5.54 -39.82 -2.03
C GLN A 788 4.74 -38.57 -2.39
N ARG A 789 3.70 -38.24 -1.62
CA ARG A 789 2.76 -37.14 -1.90
C ARG A 789 2.43 -36.26 -0.70
N THR A 790 2.55 -36.79 0.51
CA THR A 790 2.27 -36.06 1.75
C THR A 790 3.45 -36.14 2.69
N LEU A 791 3.89 -35.01 3.24
CA LEU A 791 4.78 -34.94 4.39
C LEU A 791 3.94 -34.79 5.66
N SER A 792 4.05 -35.75 6.56
CA SER A 792 3.33 -35.77 7.84
C SER A 792 4.29 -35.51 8.99
N LEU A 793 3.84 -34.72 9.96
CA LEU A 793 4.56 -34.45 11.22
C LEU A 793 3.60 -34.05 12.33
N ASP A 794 3.95 -34.38 13.57
CA ASP A 794 3.29 -33.83 14.76
C ASP A 794 4.12 -32.67 15.31
N VAL A 795 3.45 -31.55 15.61
CA VAL A 795 4.07 -30.34 16.14
C VAL A 795 3.43 -29.95 17.47
N GLN A 796 4.26 -29.72 18.48
CA GLN A 796 3.86 -29.08 19.72
C GLN A 796 4.19 -27.59 19.64
N GLY A 797 3.15 -26.75 19.60
CA GLY A 797 3.30 -25.29 19.61
C GLY A 797 3.41 -24.73 21.04
N ASP A 798 3.98 -23.54 21.15
CA ASP A 798 4.12 -22.76 22.40
C ASP A 798 3.03 -21.68 22.58
N GLY A 799 2.24 -21.41 21.54
CA GLY A 799 1.24 -20.33 21.54
C GLY A 799 1.84 -18.93 21.33
N SER A 800 3.13 -18.82 20.94
CA SER A 800 3.82 -17.55 20.72
C SER A 800 3.25 -16.74 19.55
N GLY A 801 2.60 -17.40 18.59
CA GLY A 801 2.20 -16.78 17.33
C GLY A 801 3.35 -16.57 16.33
N ASN A 802 4.58 -16.96 16.69
CA ASN A 802 5.70 -17.13 15.74
C ASN A 802 5.47 -18.34 14.83
N ALA A 803 6.35 -18.57 13.86
CA ALA A 803 6.25 -19.71 12.97
C ALA A 803 7.43 -20.68 13.09
N LEU A 804 7.10 -21.96 12.99
CA LEU A 804 8.03 -23.01 12.60
C LEU A 804 8.16 -23.00 11.08
N SER A 805 9.34 -22.64 10.58
CA SER A 805 9.63 -22.72 9.14
C SER A 805 10.23 -24.08 8.80
N LEU A 806 9.57 -24.79 7.89
CA LEU A 806 10.04 -26.05 7.32
C LEU A 806 10.58 -25.77 5.93
N GLN A 807 11.85 -26.11 5.66
CA GLN A 807 12.39 -26.10 4.28
C GLN A 807 12.77 -27.51 3.79
N LEU A 808 12.47 -27.78 2.53
CA LEU A 808 12.82 -28.99 1.81
C LEU A 808 13.88 -28.66 0.76
N GLY A 809 15.11 -29.10 0.98
CA GLY A 809 16.23 -28.89 0.07
C GLY A 809 16.38 -30.03 -0.93
N THR A 810 16.51 -29.72 -2.21
CA THR A 810 16.82 -30.70 -3.27
C THR A 810 18.32 -30.77 -3.53
N SER A 811 18.78 -31.86 -4.15
CA SER A 811 20.18 -32.05 -4.53
C SER A 811 20.68 -31.04 -5.58
N THR A 812 19.78 -30.36 -6.29
CA THR A 812 20.10 -29.29 -7.24
C THR A 812 20.34 -27.94 -6.56
N GLY A 813 20.12 -27.85 -5.24
CA GLY A 813 20.28 -26.62 -4.46
C GLY A 813 19.05 -25.73 -4.42
N THR A 814 17.89 -26.26 -4.83
CA THR A 814 16.58 -25.61 -4.67
C THR A 814 16.02 -25.86 -3.27
N TYR A 815 15.38 -24.86 -2.67
CA TYR A 815 14.68 -25.00 -1.40
C TYR A 815 13.23 -24.56 -1.53
N PHE A 816 12.34 -25.38 -0.99
CA PHE A 816 10.91 -25.07 -0.86
C PHE A 816 10.58 -24.86 0.61
N GLN A 817 9.76 -23.86 0.93
CA GLN A 817 9.42 -23.51 2.32
C GLN A 817 7.93 -23.58 2.57
N HIS A 818 7.56 -24.07 3.75
CA HIS A 818 6.22 -24.00 4.32
C HIS A 818 6.32 -23.54 5.78
N ASP A 819 5.44 -22.65 6.21
CA ASP A 819 5.46 -22.06 7.54
C ASP A 819 4.24 -22.49 8.37
N ILE A 820 4.48 -23.04 9.55
CA ILE A 820 3.43 -23.42 10.51
C ILE A 820 3.37 -22.38 11.61
N LYS A 821 2.29 -21.60 11.64
CA LYS A 821 2.03 -20.62 12.71
C LYS A 821 1.75 -21.34 14.03
N LEU A 822 2.49 -20.98 15.08
CA LEU A 822 2.41 -21.55 16.43
C LEU A 822 1.47 -20.73 17.32
N ASP A 823 0.23 -20.50 16.86
CA ASP A 823 -0.83 -19.84 17.63
C ASP A 823 -1.63 -20.81 18.52
N PHE A 824 -1.03 -21.96 18.83
CA PHE A 824 -1.63 -23.04 19.60
C PHE A 824 -0.64 -23.64 20.57
N THR A 825 -1.17 -24.20 21.65
CA THR A 825 -0.41 -24.99 22.63
C THR A 825 -0.76 -26.46 22.54
N GLY A 826 0.20 -27.34 22.79
CA GLY A 826 0.00 -28.79 22.73
C GLY A 826 0.23 -29.38 21.33
N TRP A 827 0.08 -30.69 21.21
CA TRP A 827 0.37 -31.43 19.97
C TRP A 827 -0.75 -31.29 18.93
N ARG A 828 -0.36 -31.04 17.67
CA ARG A 828 -1.23 -31.08 16.48
C ARG A 828 -0.55 -31.84 15.35
N HIS A 829 -1.34 -32.58 14.59
CA HIS A 829 -0.89 -33.29 13.40
C HIS A 829 -0.98 -32.39 12.16
N PHE A 830 0.03 -32.44 11.30
CA PHE A 830 0.09 -31.71 10.04
C PHE A 830 0.38 -32.66 8.90
N ASP A 831 -0.45 -32.58 7.85
CA ASP A 831 -0.23 -33.22 6.56
C ASP A 831 0.00 -32.12 5.51
N ILE A 832 1.20 -32.06 4.98
CA ILE A 832 1.63 -31.07 3.98
C ILE A 832 1.70 -31.77 2.63
N ALA A 833 0.85 -31.37 1.69
CA ALA A 833 0.93 -31.85 0.32
C ALA A 833 2.26 -31.41 -0.30
N LEU A 834 3.00 -32.36 -0.87
CA LEU A 834 4.32 -32.12 -1.48
C LEU A 834 4.21 -31.52 -2.88
N LEU A 835 3.12 -31.81 -3.59
CA LEU A 835 2.86 -31.33 -4.95
C LEU A 835 1.60 -30.46 -4.94
N ASP A 836 1.51 -29.55 -5.92
CA ASP A 836 0.34 -28.67 -6.12
C ASP A 836 -0.05 -27.85 -4.87
N ASN A 837 0.93 -27.56 -4.01
CA ASN A 837 0.75 -26.84 -2.76
C ASN A 837 1.29 -25.40 -2.87
N ALA A 838 0.39 -24.43 -2.93
CA ALA A 838 0.73 -23.01 -3.02
C ALA A 838 1.41 -22.45 -1.76
N GLU A 839 1.35 -23.17 -0.64
CA GLU A 839 2.01 -22.82 0.62
C GLU A 839 3.38 -23.51 0.77
N LEU A 840 3.79 -24.35 -0.18
CA LEU A 840 5.12 -24.99 -0.23
C LEU A 840 5.83 -24.55 -1.51
N THR A 841 6.50 -23.40 -1.45
CA THR A 841 7.03 -22.73 -2.65
C THR A 841 8.54 -22.57 -2.62
N GLN A 842 9.14 -22.47 -3.80
CA GLN A 842 10.57 -22.28 -3.95
C GLN A 842 10.99 -20.92 -3.35
N THR A 843 11.79 -20.95 -2.29
CA THR A 843 12.35 -19.75 -1.66
C THR A 843 13.80 -19.48 -2.06
N TRP A 844 14.51 -20.49 -2.56
CA TRP A 844 15.90 -20.37 -3.02
C TRP A 844 16.21 -21.33 -4.17
N PRO A 845 17.06 -20.98 -5.16
CA PRO A 845 17.70 -19.66 -5.36
C PRO A 845 16.71 -18.56 -5.76
N ASP A 846 17.07 -17.31 -5.47
CA ASP A 846 16.27 -16.12 -5.81
C ASP A 846 16.37 -15.83 -7.33
N ASN A 847 15.60 -16.57 -8.11
CA ASN A 847 15.57 -16.50 -9.57
C ASN A 847 14.12 -16.40 -10.09
N SER A 848 13.94 -16.50 -11.41
CA SER A 848 12.62 -16.40 -12.06
C SER A 848 11.58 -17.43 -11.60
N ASN A 849 11.99 -18.47 -10.88
CA ASN A 849 11.11 -19.54 -10.39
C ASN A 849 10.84 -19.40 -8.87
N LYS A 850 11.26 -18.31 -8.22
CA LYS A 850 10.89 -18.06 -6.83
C LYS A 850 9.37 -17.98 -6.69
N GLY A 851 8.82 -18.60 -5.66
CA GLY A 851 7.38 -18.70 -5.43
C GLY A 851 6.68 -19.84 -6.19
N THR A 852 7.38 -20.62 -7.03
CA THR A 852 6.74 -21.78 -7.70
C THR A 852 6.58 -22.96 -6.74
N PRO A 853 5.45 -23.68 -6.76
CA PRO A 853 5.27 -24.92 -6.00
C PRO A 853 6.28 -26.01 -6.37
N MET A 854 6.47 -26.97 -5.47
CA MET A 854 7.31 -28.15 -5.71
C MET A 854 6.69 -29.08 -6.77
N THR A 855 7.55 -29.66 -7.62
CA THR A 855 7.15 -30.56 -8.71
C THR A 855 7.59 -32.01 -8.45
N ALA A 856 7.00 -32.97 -9.16
CA ALA A 856 7.38 -34.38 -9.04
C ALA A 856 8.88 -34.63 -9.36
N SER A 857 9.48 -33.78 -10.20
CA SER A 857 10.91 -33.88 -10.53
C SER A 857 11.82 -33.49 -9.35
N ASP A 858 11.35 -32.63 -8.46
CA ASP A 858 12.08 -32.20 -7.27
C ASP A 858 12.16 -33.31 -6.21
N LEU A 859 11.16 -34.19 -6.19
CA LEU A 859 11.06 -35.32 -5.25
C LEU A 859 12.07 -36.45 -5.51
N VAL A 860 12.71 -36.47 -6.68
CA VAL A 860 13.59 -37.58 -7.09
C VAL A 860 14.87 -37.65 -6.25
N SER A 861 15.33 -36.51 -5.73
CA SER A 861 16.60 -36.44 -4.99
C SER A 861 16.60 -35.30 -3.97
N MET A 862 16.11 -35.61 -2.78
CA MET A 862 16.08 -34.77 -1.60
C MET A 862 17.46 -34.74 -0.92
N LYS A 863 17.92 -33.51 -0.64
CA LYS A 863 19.21 -33.26 -0.01
C LYS A 863 19.11 -33.21 1.50
N GLU A 864 18.18 -32.43 2.02
CA GLU A 864 18.02 -32.18 3.45
C GLU A 864 16.62 -31.69 3.78
N ILE A 865 16.21 -31.91 5.04
CA ILE A 865 15.04 -31.27 5.66
C ILE A 865 15.54 -30.30 6.72
N VAL A 866 14.96 -29.10 6.74
CA VAL A 866 15.38 -27.98 7.58
C VAL A 866 14.20 -27.54 8.44
N PHE A 867 14.46 -27.34 9.73
CA PHE A 867 13.56 -26.62 10.61
C PHE A 867 14.21 -25.34 11.06
N ALA A 868 13.47 -24.24 11.04
CA ALA A 868 13.96 -22.94 11.40
C ALA A 868 12.96 -22.16 12.25
N SER A 869 13.50 -21.26 13.07
CA SER A 869 12.72 -20.23 13.72
C SER A 869 12.31 -19.17 12.71
N ASN A 870 11.08 -18.66 12.81
CA ASN A 870 10.64 -17.51 12.04
C ASN A 870 9.80 -16.59 12.92
N GLN A 871 10.35 -15.41 13.22
CA GLN A 871 9.70 -14.44 14.10
C GLN A 871 8.57 -13.73 13.36
N TRP A 872 7.34 -14.17 13.60
CA TRP A 872 6.13 -13.54 13.05
C TRP A 872 5.44 -12.64 14.06
N ASN A 873 5.65 -12.92 15.35
CA ASN A 873 5.14 -12.10 16.43
C ASN A 873 6.29 -11.32 17.08
N PRO A 874 6.45 -10.03 16.77
CA PRO A 874 7.52 -9.21 17.36
C PRO A 874 7.31 -8.95 18.86
N GLU A 875 6.17 -9.36 19.45
CA GLU A 875 5.90 -9.26 20.88
C GLU A 875 6.48 -10.43 21.69
N THR A 876 7.01 -11.44 21.00
CA THR A 876 7.67 -12.61 21.61
C THR A 876 9.12 -12.65 21.16
N ASP A 877 10.02 -12.60 22.14
CA ASP A 877 11.47 -12.60 21.92
C ASP A 877 12.05 -14.02 21.80
N ASP A 878 11.24 -15.05 21.99
CA ASP A 878 11.64 -16.45 21.88
C ASP A 878 10.62 -17.30 21.11
N ILE A 879 11.06 -18.50 20.76
CA ILE A 879 10.22 -19.54 20.17
C ILE A 879 10.63 -20.89 20.74
N THR A 880 9.64 -21.71 21.07
CA THR A 880 9.83 -23.12 21.39
C THR A 880 8.80 -23.98 20.67
N PHE A 881 9.26 -25.00 19.97
CA PHE A 881 8.39 -26.03 19.41
C PHE A 881 9.03 -27.41 19.54
N ALA A 882 8.21 -28.46 19.48
CA ALA A 882 8.71 -29.82 19.34
C ALA A 882 8.11 -30.50 18.11
N VAL A 883 8.89 -31.35 17.45
CA VAL A 883 8.48 -32.13 16.27
C VAL A 883 8.62 -33.62 16.57
N SER A 884 7.62 -34.40 16.18
CA SER A 884 7.59 -35.86 16.26
C SER A 884 7.04 -36.46 14.96
N ASN A 885 7.26 -37.77 14.76
CA ASN A 885 6.64 -38.57 13.68
C ASN A 885 6.80 -38.01 12.26
N LEU A 886 8.01 -37.56 11.90
CA LEU A 886 8.32 -36.96 10.61
C LEU A 886 8.45 -38.04 9.53
N LYS A 887 7.51 -38.08 8.58
CA LYS A 887 7.49 -39.08 7.51
C LYS A 887 6.91 -38.53 6.21
N VAL A 888 7.22 -39.16 5.09
CA VAL A 888 6.54 -38.92 3.81
C VAL A 888 5.77 -40.16 3.36
N SER A 889 4.58 -39.99 2.78
CA SER A 889 3.66 -41.08 2.41
C SER A 889 3.08 -40.96 0.98
N PRO A 890 2.72 -42.07 0.29
CA PRO A 890 2.37 -42.09 -1.15
C PRO A 890 1.04 -41.47 -1.57
N ASN A 891 0.08 -41.32 -0.67
CA ASN A 891 -1.16 -40.54 -0.80
C ASN A 891 -2.03 -40.78 0.44
N SER A 892 -2.60 -39.72 1.01
CA SER A 892 -3.72 -39.79 1.95
C SER A 892 -5.05 -39.71 1.19
N GLY A 893 -5.32 -40.68 0.31
CA GLY A 893 -6.61 -40.86 -0.35
C GLY A 893 -7.36 -42.02 0.28
N ASN A 894 -8.31 -41.71 1.18
CA ASN A 894 -9.21 -42.62 1.91
C ASN A 894 -9.39 -44.05 1.35
N ALA A 895 -9.03 -45.08 2.14
CA ALA A 895 -9.71 -46.38 2.16
C ALA A 895 -9.34 -47.20 3.42
N GLU A 896 -10.10 -47.09 4.50
CA GLU A 896 -11.01 -48.14 4.98
C GLU A 896 -11.75 -47.67 6.26
N ASP A 897 -13.04 -47.97 6.27
CA ASP A 897 -14.03 -47.68 7.29
C ASP A 897 -13.74 -48.46 8.58
N ASP A 898 -13.30 -47.75 9.63
CA ASP A 898 -13.62 -48.08 11.02
C ASP A 898 -14.05 -46.78 11.73
N SER A 899 -15.34 -46.46 11.57
CA SER A 899 -16.13 -45.48 12.31
C SER A 899 -15.46 -44.72 13.48
N VAL A 900 -15.18 -43.42 13.28
CA VAL A 900 -15.33 -42.40 14.35
C VAL A 900 -15.97 -41.15 13.75
N ALA A 901 -17.07 -40.75 14.38
CA ALA A 901 -18.02 -39.77 13.88
C ALA A 901 -17.47 -38.35 13.74
N GLN A 902 -17.96 -37.69 12.68
CA GLN A 902 -18.11 -36.24 12.60
C GLN A 902 -18.67 -35.69 13.92
N GLY A 903 -17.94 -34.75 14.53
CA GLY A 903 -18.36 -34.02 15.71
C GLY A 903 -19.41 -32.96 15.37
N THR A 904 -20.63 -33.40 15.09
CA THR A 904 -21.82 -32.54 15.20
C THR A 904 -22.13 -32.35 16.68
N LEU A 905 -22.04 -31.10 17.14
CA LEU A 905 -22.54 -30.71 18.46
C LEU A 905 -24.06 -30.91 18.51
N ASN A 906 -24.50 -31.96 19.19
CA ASN A 906 -25.88 -32.09 19.65
C ASN A 906 -25.92 -32.08 21.17
N GLN A 907 -26.79 -31.21 21.69
CA GLN A 907 -27.15 -31.09 23.10
C GLN A 907 -27.43 -32.45 23.73
N ALA A 908 -26.71 -32.77 24.81
CA ALA A 908 -27.14 -33.79 25.75
C ALA A 908 -27.81 -33.11 26.95
N ASN A 909 -29.14 -33.19 26.96
CA ASN A 909 -29.98 -33.05 28.14
C ASN A 909 -29.43 -33.92 29.28
N ALA A 910 -29.01 -33.28 30.36
CA ALA A 910 -28.83 -33.94 31.64
C ALA A 910 -30.20 -34.26 32.23
N ASN A 911 -30.50 -35.54 32.41
CA ASN A 911 -31.52 -35.96 33.35
C ASN A 911 -31.05 -37.24 34.04
N THR A 912 -30.50 -37.09 35.24
CA THR A 912 -30.57 -38.14 36.25
C THR A 912 -31.10 -37.54 37.55
N ASP A 913 -31.92 -38.38 38.16
CA ASP A 913 -32.98 -38.13 39.11
C ASP A 913 -32.43 -38.02 40.55
N THR A 914 -33.13 -37.20 41.34
CA THR A 914 -33.34 -37.22 42.80
C THR A 914 -32.27 -37.70 43.79
N GLY A 915 -32.04 -36.90 44.85
CA GLY A 915 -31.70 -37.48 46.16
C GLY A 915 -30.91 -36.66 47.19
N ASN A 916 -31.48 -35.57 47.68
CA ASN A 916 -31.58 -35.16 49.10
C ASN A 916 -30.35 -35.17 50.08
N ALA A 917 -30.20 -34.02 50.77
CA ALA A 917 -29.67 -33.80 52.14
C ALA A 917 -28.14 -34.01 52.35
N SER A 918 -27.38 -33.20 53.08
CA SER A 918 -27.66 -32.18 54.12
C SER A 918 -26.33 -31.53 54.57
N ASP A 919 -26.40 -30.26 55.01
CA ASP A 919 -25.58 -29.62 56.07
C ASP A 919 -24.04 -29.47 55.85
N VAL A 920 -23.31 -28.41 56.22
CA VAL A 920 -23.55 -27.23 57.08
C VAL A 920 -22.38 -26.23 56.92
N SER A 921 -22.71 -24.93 56.99
CA SER A 921 -21.98 -23.71 57.43
C SER A 921 -20.48 -23.41 57.16
N ILE A 922 -20.25 -22.23 56.55
CA ILE A 922 -19.50 -21.03 57.00
C ILE A 922 -18.24 -21.23 57.88
N THR A 923 -17.07 -20.73 57.45
CA THR A 923 -16.32 -19.62 58.14
C THR A 923 -15.00 -19.23 57.45
N THR A 924 -14.70 -17.96 57.63
CA THR A 924 -13.60 -17.09 57.20
C THR A 924 -12.28 -17.25 57.99
N GLU A 925 -11.26 -16.54 57.52
CA GLU A 925 -10.06 -16.01 58.22
C GLU A 925 -8.71 -16.78 58.13
N HIS A 926 -7.85 -16.26 57.24
CA HIS A 926 -6.64 -15.44 57.47
C HIS A 926 -5.61 -15.77 58.58
N GLU A 927 -4.39 -15.27 58.28
CA GLU A 927 -3.13 -15.26 59.06
C GLU A 927 -2.29 -16.55 59.00
N GLY A 928 -0.99 -16.56 58.67
CA GLY A 928 -0.01 -15.50 58.54
C GLY A 928 1.29 -15.92 59.25
N LYS A 929 2.43 -15.65 58.59
CA LYS A 929 3.74 -15.20 59.14
C LYS A 929 5.01 -16.08 59.00
N ILE A 930 5.97 -15.48 58.26
CA ILE A 930 7.36 -15.10 58.66
C ILE A 930 8.43 -16.22 58.51
N ALA A 931 9.65 -16.06 57.95
CA ALA A 931 10.55 -14.93 57.61
C ALA A 931 11.67 -15.38 56.62
N VAL A 932 12.10 -14.57 55.62
CA VAL A 932 13.38 -13.75 55.54
C VAL A 932 14.64 -14.55 55.11
N ALA A 933 15.56 -14.11 54.24
CA ALA A 933 15.70 -13.06 53.21
C ALA A 933 17.10 -13.18 52.54
N HIS A 934 17.25 -12.68 51.29
CA HIS A 934 18.36 -11.84 50.76
C HIS A 934 18.13 -11.68 49.23
N GLU A 935 17.57 -10.57 48.73
CA GLU A 935 18.19 -9.28 48.31
C GLU A 935 19.13 -9.35 47.10
N GLU A 936 18.61 -8.96 45.92
CA GLU A 936 19.31 -8.23 44.85
C GLU A 936 18.29 -7.32 44.12
N SER A 937 18.78 -6.19 43.61
CA SER A 937 18.11 -4.89 43.40
C SER A 937 17.70 -4.58 41.95
N ASP A 938 16.52 -3.95 41.79
CA ASP A 938 16.04 -2.92 40.82
C ASP A 938 16.56 -2.95 39.36
N GLU A 939 15.72 -3.30 38.38
CA GLU A 939 14.62 -2.54 37.72
C GLU A 939 15.05 -1.74 36.45
N THR A 940 14.77 -2.31 35.29
CA THR A 940 14.19 -1.58 34.13
C THR A 940 13.01 -2.39 33.62
N GLN A 941 11.81 -2.03 34.08
CA GLN A 941 10.54 -2.56 33.57
C GLN A 941 10.29 -1.97 32.17
N SER A 942 10.23 -2.81 31.14
CA SER A 942 9.49 -2.53 29.91
C SER A 942 8.19 -3.33 30.01
N ALA A 943 7.10 -2.63 30.32
CA ALA A 943 5.79 -3.23 30.50
C ALA A 943 5.14 -3.57 29.16
N ASP A 944 4.60 -4.78 29.10
CA ASP A 944 3.48 -5.27 28.30
C ASP A 944 2.47 -4.19 27.86
N VAL A 945 2.29 -3.99 26.55
CA VAL A 945 1.31 -3.04 25.95
C VAL A 945 0.45 -3.71 24.88
N THR A 946 -0.21 -4.83 25.17
CA THR A 946 -1.29 -5.32 24.28
C THR A 946 -2.65 -5.55 24.93
N ASN A 947 -2.80 -5.29 26.23
CA ASN A 947 -4.12 -5.09 26.85
C ASN A 947 -4.03 -4.18 28.08
N LEU A 948 -3.55 -2.95 27.86
CA LEU A 948 -3.61 -1.92 28.86
C LEU A 948 -5.02 -1.30 28.88
N PRO A 949 -5.73 -1.25 30.04
CA PRO A 949 -6.93 -0.43 30.14
C PRO A 949 -6.64 1.01 29.71
N ALA A 950 -7.66 1.75 29.26
CA ALA A 950 -7.49 3.14 28.77
C ALA A 950 -6.67 4.05 29.71
N SER A 951 -6.60 3.71 31.01
CA SER A 951 -5.78 4.37 32.03
C SER A 951 -4.27 4.16 31.92
N SER A 952 -3.80 3.27 31.05
CA SER A 952 -2.40 2.83 30.98
C SER A 952 -1.74 2.98 29.60
N CYS A 953 -2.49 3.37 28.56
CA CYS A 953 -1.85 3.90 27.35
C CYS A 953 -1.18 5.23 27.70
N PRO A 954 0.07 5.50 27.28
CA PRO A 954 0.62 6.85 27.32
C PRO A 954 -0.24 7.72 26.41
N ILE A 955 -1.21 8.44 27.00
CA ILE A 955 -1.97 9.47 26.30
C ILE A 955 -0.94 10.52 25.88
N ALA A 956 -0.69 10.66 24.58
CA ALA A 956 0.07 11.79 24.06
C ALA A 956 -0.74 13.06 24.31
N ASN A 957 -0.63 13.60 25.53
CA ASN A 957 -1.22 14.86 25.94
C ASN A 957 -0.42 16.00 25.29
N THR A 958 -0.94 16.58 24.21
CA THR A 958 -0.48 17.88 23.72
C THR A 958 -1.28 19.00 24.39
N GLU A 959 -1.01 19.25 25.67
CA GLU A 959 -1.27 20.57 26.26
C GLU A 959 -0.06 21.48 25.99
N ILE A 960 -0.21 22.45 25.08
CA ILE A 960 0.62 23.65 25.10
C ILE A 960 -0.24 24.77 25.67
N SER A 961 -0.12 24.99 26.98
CA SER A 961 -0.55 26.24 27.60
C SER A 961 0.29 27.37 27.00
N GLY A 962 -0.34 28.24 26.23
CA GLY A 962 0.22 29.56 25.97
C GLY A 962 0.29 30.33 27.28
N ASP A 963 1.50 30.73 27.70
CA ASP A 963 1.63 31.77 28.70
C ASP A 963 2.64 32.84 28.27
N ASN A 964 2.12 34.06 28.23
CA ASN A 964 2.83 35.29 27.95
C ASN A 964 3.36 35.83 29.28
N GLY A 965 4.67 35.81 29.45
CA GLY A 965 5.40 36.84 30.20
C GLY A 965 5.46 36.69 31.73
N GLY A 966 6.68 36.75 32.25
CA GLY A 966 6.91 37.15 33.64
C GLY A 966 8.15 36.52 34.25
N GLN A 967 9.26 37.26 34.27
CA GLN A 967 10.33 37.00 35.25
C GLN A 967 9.74 37.01 36.67
N PRO A 968 10.31 36.19 37.56
CA PRO A 968 10.99 36.83 38.68
C PRO A 968 12.33 36.16 39.07
N GLN A 969 13.32 37.00 39.32
CA GLN A 969 14.41 36.68 40.23
C GLN A 969 13.88 36.40 41.64
N THR A 970 14.45 35.41 42.35
CA THR A 970 15.03 35.59 43.71
C THR A 970 15.70 34.31 44.23
N THR A 971 17.02 34.42 44.45
CA THR A 971 17.82 33.92 45.59
C THR A 971 17.25 32.84 46.54
N ALA A 972 17.94 31.71 46.69
CA ALA A 972 18.99 31.49 47.71
C ALA A 972 19.22 30.00 48.11
N LYS A 973 20.51 29.61 48.04
CA LYS A 973 21.28 28.74 48.96
C LYS A 973 20.90 27.25 49.13
N GLY A 974 21.88 26.37 48.84
CA GLY A 974 21.96 25.11 49.60
C GLY A 974 22.95 24.01 49.20
N LYS A 975 24.23 24.31 48.94
CA LYS A 975 25.43 23.46 49.21
C LYS A 975 25.56 22.02 48.63
N LYS A 976 26.66 21.88 47.86
CA LYS A 976 27.79 20.89 47.98
C LYS A 976 27.46 19.42 47.68
N GLN A 977 28.31 18.59 47.07
CA GLN A 977 29.74 18.65 46.74
C GLN A 977 30.02 17.45 45.81
N SER A 978 30.86 17.59 44.79
CA SER A 978 31.71 16.48 44.34
C SER A 978 33.05 17.05 43.91
N THR A 979 34.04 16.80 44.74
CA THR A 979 35.47 17.04 44.54
C THR A 979 36.09 15.92 43.73
N GLU A 980 37.02 16.29 42.84
CA GLU A 980 38.06 15.46 42.24
C GLU A 980 38.80 14.57 43.26
N LEU A 981 39.37 13.41 42.84
CA LEU A 981 40.80 13.28 42.43
C LEU A 981 41.31 11.83 42.33
N ALA A 982 42.28 11.68 41.41
CA ALA A 982 43.44 10.75 41.35
C ALA A 982 43.21 9.34 40.76
N LYS A 983 43.77 8.97 39.59
CA LYS A 983 45.18 8.82 39.11
C LYS A 983 45.86 7.51 39.53
N THR A 984 46.26 6.73 38.50
CA THR A 984 47.57 6.04 38.26
C THR A 984 47.38 5.12 37.03
N GLY A 985 48.24 4.99 36.01
CA GLY A 985 49.54 5.56 35.65
C GLY A 985 50.29 4.60 34.68
N SER A 986 51.02 5.19 33.71
CA SER A 986 52.19 4.67 32.96
C SER A 986 51.98 3.63 31.82
N SER A 987 52.67 3.66 30.67
CA SER A 987 53.84 4.43 30.14
C SER A 987 54.06 4.10 28.64
N ILE A 988 54.29 5.00 27.66
CA ILE A 988 55.45 5.87 27.23
C ILE A 988 56.13 5.39 25.91
N ALA A 989 56.22 6.32 24.93
CA ALA A 989 57.36 6.69 24.02
C ALA A 989 56.92 6.88 22.53
N GLY A 990 57.17 7.96 21.78
CA GLY A 990 57.79 9.27 22.03
C GLY A 990 58.05 10.10 20.73
N ILE A 991 58.00 11.45 20.84
CA ILE A 991 58.83 12.53 20.19
C ILE A 991 58.48 12.94 18.73
N ALA A 992 57.81 14.10 18.46
CA ALA A 992 58.24 15.54 18.31
C ALA A 992 58.28 15.99 16.81
N ALA A 993 58.05 17.23 16.33
CA ALA A 993 58.15 18.60 16.86
C ALA A 993 57.39 19.68 16.00
N LEU A 994 57.25 20.88 16.59
CA LEU A 994 56.90 22.28 16.15
C LEU A 994 57.24 22.73 14.69
N ALA A 995 56.71 23.80 14.06
CA ALA A 995 56.47 25.24 14.41
C ALA A 995 55.53 25.91 13.33
N LEU A 996 54.65 26.90 13.53
CA LEU A 996 54.64 28.31 14.02
C LEU A 996 55.10 29.44 13.02
N ILE A 997 54.21 30.44 12.80
CA ILE A 997 54.42 31.90 12.47
C ILE A 997 54.49 32.26 10.95
N CYS A 998 53.82 33.28 10.35
CA CYS A 998 53.58 34.69 10.73
C CYS A 998 52.43 35.37 9.92
N ALA A 999 51.92 36.49 10.46
CA ALA A 999 50.93 37.41 9.87
C ALA A 999 51.58 38.64 9.20
N ALA A 1000 50.84 39.34 8.30
CA ALA A 1000 50.49 40.78 8.38
C ALA A 1000 50.16 41.47 7.02
N VAL A 1001 48.94 42.02 6.95
CA VAL A 1001 48.53 43.40 6.59
C VAL A 1001 49.12 44.08 5.34
N SER A 1002 48.23 44.54 4.43
CA SER A 1002 48.17 45.96 3.98
C SER A 1002 46.88 46.27 3.20
N VAL A 1003 46.18 47.30 3.67
CA VAL A 1003 45.03 47.99 3.08
C VAL A 1003 45.53 49.09 2.15
N ILE A 1004 45.01 49.21 0.92
CA ILE A 1004 44.89 50.48 0.20
C ILE A 1004 43.55 50.54 -0.53
N THR A 1005 42.74 51.52 -0.17
CA THR A 1005 41.53 52.00 -0.84
C THR A 1005 41.92 53.13 -1.81
N VAL A 1006 41.43 53.11 -3.06
CA VAL A 1006 41.10 54.34 -3.81
C VAL A 1006 39.91 54.06 -4.73
N SER A 1007 38.89 54.89 -4.58
CA SER A 1007 37.66 54.99 -5.35
C SER A 1007 37.86 55.56 -6.75
N ALA A 1008 36.99 55.20 -7.71
CA ALA A 1008 36.04 56.11 -8.36
C ALA A 1008 35.77 55.83 -9.86
N ARG A 1009 34.46 55.85 -10.17
CA ARG A 1009 33.76 56.35 -11.38
C ARG A 1009 33.68 55.47 -12.65
N ARG A 1010 32.45 54.97 -12.84
CA ARG A 1010 31.52 55.20 -13.98
C ARG A 1010 32.14 55.85 -15.23
N LEU A 1011 32.00 55.20 -16.40
CA LEU A 1011 31.01 55.55 -17.44
C LEU A 1011 31.11 54.59 -18.64
N HIS A 1012 29.94 54.36 -19.25
CA HIS A 1012 29.68 53.75 -20.55
C HIS A 1012 30.76 53.98 -21.64
N MET A 1013 30.95 52.98 -22.50
CA MET A 1013 30.50 53.04 -23.90
C MET A 1013 30.58 51.67 -24.60
N SER A 1014 29.77 51.60 -25.65
CA SER A 1014 29.38 50.52 -26.53
C SER A 1014 30.45 50.09 -27.55
N ASP A 1015 30.07 49.04 -28.30
CA ASP A 1015 30.61 48.54 -29.59
C ASP A 1015 31.91 47.72 -29.43
N GLU A 1016 31.93 46.41 -29.65
CA GLU A 1016 31.50 45.59 -30.80
C GLU A 1016 31.08 44.16 -30.41
#